data_AF-A0A7V3D5Y8-F1
#
_entry.id   AF-A0A7V3D5Y8-F1
#
_cell.length_a   1.000
_cell.length_b   1.000
_cell.length_c   1.000
_cell.angle_alpha   90.00
_cell.angle_beta   90.00
_cell.angle_gamma   90.00
#
_symmetry.space_group_name_H-M   'P 1'
#
loop_
_entity.id
_entity.type
_entity.pdbx_description
1 polymer ?
#
loop_
_entity_poly.entity_id
_entity_poly.type
_entity_poly.pdbx_seq_one_letter_code
_entity_poly.pdbx_strand_id
1 'polypeptide(L)'
;MHRPRLLALVLLVALGWMSSAQETTKPVLPARPEVKAAEKAVDPLAEYRTVDSAITTRIARSVNPTPERPVEQPRPKIENKPVAFLGLQALADGRGRLKVADLHPNGPAVRDGLRLGDILLRIDDQPVKSPENLHAVLGKIKPESICKVEVLRGDKPATVQIKTAAVSRPLEAPPAPPPQQRVVLGVATRPAKDGLELIEVRTQTPAATAGLKVGDILLKIDGKAIKTSQELVSTVTAKKVGDTITVTYKRGDKEAEVKVKLAGDGGTTTTSANQNPRGWTGRRYFSKNTYRLAVVCIEFPDVPHNEKITKRDWDWALFSKGIYNDKNASGRPVYGSLNDFWSEQSCGQLTITGKVFDWIKVSKKREEYGAQGRARHEMFTEAVDALLARDGKNALNNFDGIFFMHAGDRVRTQRGGLFWPHKSTFAYKNQRWNYFICPEGGRTQANISVIAHEFGHMLGLPDLYAPPERPGVEGLSIWCTMANGHGNAGRPRHVCAWVKEQLGWLKPAVIDPTVKQKLILAPVNGSTRECYKVLLHPDGSEYLLLENRVRKGFDVDLPAEGLLIWRVHNGRPVLEESHGIEGPRGPTLFREVVPFPSKSNDSFTPFTQPSSRSLKGGGLPVHISNIKKLPDGRITF
;
A
#
# COMPACT_ATOMS: atom_id res chain seq x y z
N MET A 1 -3.85 65.26 28.50
CA MET A 1 -4.68 66.06 27.57
C MET A 1 -5.89 65.23 27.15
N HIS A 2 -7.04 65.88 27.04
CA HIS A 2 -8.36 65.43 27.46
C HIS A 2 -9.06 64.27 26.70
N ARG A 3 -9.73 63.40 27.47
CA ARG A 3 -10.98 62.63 27.17
C ARG A 3 -12.18 63.60 26.97
N PRO A 4 -13.44 63.22 26.62
CA PRO A 4 -14.17 61.93 26.73
C PRO A 4 -15.05 61.61 25.47
N ARG A 5 -15.72 60.46 25.26
CA ARG A 5 -16.80 59.70 25.97
C ARG A 5 -18.17 60.43 26.07
N LEU A 6 -19.21 59.71 25.60
CA LEU A 6 -20.60 59.58 26.12
C LEU A 6 -21.82 60.36 25.51
N LEU A 7 -22.94 59.62 25.50
CA LEU A 7 -24.41 59.94 25.41
C LEU A 7 -24.98 60.41 24.04
N ALA A 8 -26.04 59.85 23.44
CA ALA A 8 -27.35 59.28 23.85
C ALA A 8 -28.50 60.31 24.03
N LEU A 9 -29.67 59.95 23.45
CA LEU A 9 -31.05 60.48 23.68
C LEU A 9 -31.37 61.89 23.10
N VAL A 10 -32.56 62.30 22.63
CA VAL A 10 -33.89 61.68 22.35
C VAL A 10 -34.86 62.77 21.78
N LEU A 11 -35.96 62.34 21.12
CA LEU A 11 -37.25 63.06 20.79
C LEU A 11 -37.21 64.35 19.93
N LEU A 12 -38.26 64.84 19.23
CA LEU A 12 -39.53 64.41 18.58
C LEU A 12 -40.23 65.72 18.08
N VAL A 13 -41.20 65.62 17.17
CA VAL A 13 -42.22 66.65 16.77
C VAL A 13 -41.77 67.65 15.69
N ALA A 14 -42.13 67.49 14.42
CA ALA A 14 -43.41 67.70 13.71
C ALA A 14 -43.66 69.15 13.24
N LEU A 15 -43.89 69.30 11.93
CA LEU A 15 -44.67 70.38 11.31
C LEU A 15 -45.10 69.87 9.92
N GLY A 16 -46.38 69.53 9.81
CA GLY A 16 -47.03 69.25 8.53
C GLY A 16 -47.73 70.50 8.02
N TRP A 17 -47.79 70.66 6.70
CA TRP A 17 -48.78 71.49 6.01
C TRP A 17 -49.34 70.68 4.83
N MET A 18 -50.68 70.66 4.79
CA MET A 18 -51.57 70.01 3.83
C MET A 18 -51.60 70.76 2.49
N SER A 19 -51.92 70.08 1.38
CA SER A 19 -53.24 70.25 0.72
C SER A 19 -53.43 69.40 -0.55
N SER A 20 -54.59 68.74 -0.57
CA SER A 20 -55.53 68.48 -1.68
C SER A 20 -55.19 67.59 -2.88
N ALA A 21 -55.92 66.46 -2.87
CA ALA A 21 -56.30 65.51 -3.90
C ALA A 21 -56.73 66.06 -5.27
N GLN A 22 -56.52 65.24 -6.31
CA GLN A 22 -57.60 64.81 -7.20
C GLN A 22 -57.27 63.48 -7.93
N GLU A 23 -58.27 62.60 -7.97
CA GLU A 23 -58.27 61.26 -8.55
C GLU A 23 -58.01 61.25 -10.06
N THR A 24 -57.21 60.27 -10.52
CA THR A 24 -57.37 59.70 -11.86
C THR A 24 -57.20 58.18 -11.78
N THR A 25 -58.27 57.48 -12.13
CA THR A 25 -58.37 56.02 -12.28
C THR A 25 -57.37 55.51 -13.33
N LYS A 26 -56.45 54.61 -12.94
CA LYS A 26 -55.60 53.85 -13.85
C LYS A 26 -56.17 52.44 -14.10
N PRO A 27 -56.05 51.91 -15.33
CA PRO A 27 -56.62 50.62 -15.70
C PRO A 27 -55.86 49.45 -15.06
N VAL A 28 -56.63 48.46 -14.62
CA VAL A 28 -56.16 47.17 -14.11
C VAL A 28 -55.57 46.36 -15.28
N LEU A 29 -54.26 46.11 -15.25
CA LEU A 29 -53.63 45.07 -16.05
C LEU A 29 -53.77 43.73 -15.30
N PRO A 30 -54.14 42.61 -15.95
CA PRO A 30 -54.28 41.34 -15.28
C PRO A 30 -52.92 40.83 -14.77
N ALA A 31 -52.95 40.26 -13.57
CA ALA A 31 -51.81 39.63 -12.93
C ALA A 31 -51.13 38.62 -13.86
N ARG A 32 -49.81 38.74 -14.01
CA ARG A 32 -49.00 37.62 -14.52
C ARG A 32 -49.13 36.47 -13.52
N PRO A 33 -49.39 35.22 -13.97
CA PRO A 33 -49.32 34.09 -13.05
C PRO A 33 -47.86 33.96 -12.58
N GLU A 34 -47.66 34.04 -11.26
CA GLU A 34 -46.43 33.54 -10.64
C GLU A 34 -46.36 32.04 -10.90
N VAL A 35 -45.58 31.64 -11.90
CA VAL A 35 -45.14 30.26 -12.03
C VAL A 35 -44.10 30.03 -10.93
N LYS A 36 -44.56 29.65 -9.73
CA LYS A 36 -43.71 28.95 -8.76
C LYS A 36 -43.47 27.53 -9.28
N ALA A 37 -42.60 27.40 -10.27
CA ALA A 37 -41.89 26.15 -10.48
C ALA A 37 -40.82 26.08 -9.39
N ALA A 38 -41.17 25.49 -8.25
CA ALA A 38 -40.15 24.88 -7.42
C ALA A 38 -39.57 23.72 -8.24
N GLU A 39 -38.51 23.98 -9.00
CA GLU A 39 -37.63 22.92 -9.45
C GLU A 39 -37.23 22.16 -8.19
N LYS A 40 -37.77 20.95 -8.02
CA LYS A 40 -37.21 20.00 -7.08
C LYS A 40 -35.75 19.88 -7.48
N ALA A 41 -34.85 20.44 -6.66
CA ALA A 41 -33.43 20.19 -6.80
C ALA A 41 -33.26 18.67 -6.78
N VAL A 42 -33.09 18.08 -7.95
CA VAL A 42 -32.79 16.66 -8.08
C VAL A 42 -31.42 16.51 -7.44
N ASP A 43 -31.35 15.78 -6.33
CA ASP A 43 -30.06 15.51 -5.70
C ASP A 43 -29.15 14.86 -6.76
N PRO A 44 -28.06 15.53 -7.18
CA PRO A 44 -27.19 15.04 -8.24
C PRO A 44 -26.50 13.72 -7.85
N LEU A 45 -26.57 13.32 -6.58
CA LEU A 45 -26.04 12.06 -6.07
C LEU A 45 -27.11 10.97 -5.93
N ALA A 46 -28.40 11.23 -6.22
CA ALA A 46 -29.49 10.27 -6.04
C ALA A 46 -29.32 8.98 -6.87
N GLU A 47 -28.58 9.05 -7.97
CA GLU A 47 -28.28 7.90 -8.83
C GLU A 47 -27.09 7.06 -8.34
N TYR A 48 -26.30 7.58 -7.39
CA TYR A 48 -25.14 6.90 -6.83
C TYR A 48 -25.54 6.01 -5.66
N ARG A 49 -25.07 4.76 -5.66
CA ARG A 49 -25.29 3.81 -4.58
C ARG A 49 -24.14 3.89 -3.58
N THR A 50 -24.50 3.88 -2.30
CA THR A 50 -23.58 3.80 -1.16
C THR A 50 -23.20 2.35 -0.86
N VAL A 51 -22.28 2.15 0.08
CA VAL A 51 -21.88 0.81 0.55
C VAL A 51 -23.08 -0.02 1.02
N ASP A 52 -24.07 0.60 1.68
CA ASP A 52 -25.26 -0.10 2.17
C ASP A 52 -26.31 -0.40 1.07
N SER A 53 -26.28 0.32 -0.06
CA SER A 53 -27.31 0.24 -1.12
C SER A 53 -26.79 -0.31 -2.46
N ALA A 54 -25.48 -0.51 -2.58
CA ALA A 54 -24.85 -1.12 -3.74
C ALA A 54 -25.37 -2.55 -3.93
N ILE A 55 -25.47 -2.99 -5.19
CA ILE A 55 -25.90 -4.36 -5.48
C ILE A 55 -24.78 -5.30 -5.06
N THR A 56 -24.98 -5.96 -3.92
CA THR A 56 -24.06 -6.97 -3.43
C THR A 56 -24.41 -8.33 -3.98
N THR A 57 -23.41 -9.08 -4.45
CA THR A 57 -23.60 -10.48 -4.83
C THR A 57 -24.13 -11.27 -3.62
N ARG A 58 -25.34 -11.84 -3.72
CA ARG A 58 -25.72 -12.99 -2.89
C ARG A 58 -25.07 -14.21 -3.53
N ILE A 59 -24.21 -14.92 -2.81
CA ILE A 59 -23.50 -16.08 -3.36
C ILE A 59 -24.53 -17.18 -3.67
N ALA A 60 -25.00 -17.22 -4.92
CA ALA A 60 -25.70 -18.34 -5.52
C ALA A 60 -24.74 -19.02 -6.50
N ARG A 61 -24.56 -20.33 -6.36
CA ARG A 61 -23.82 -21.12 -7.33
C ARG A 61 -24.65 -21.26 -8.61
N SER A 62 -23.99 -20.90 -9.71
CA SER A 62 -24.09 -21.45 -11.08
C SER A 62 -24.94 -20.77 -12.16
N VAL A 63 -24.40 -20.99 -13.38
CA VAL A 63 -24.89 -20.90 -14.76
C VAL A 63 -24.77 -19.56 -15.49
N ASN A 64 -23.94 -19.58 -16.55
CA ASN A 64 -23.78 -18.55 -17.56
C ASN A 64 -25.11 -18.14 -18.21
N PRO A 65 -25.27 -16.85 -18.51
CA PRO A 65 -25.86 -16.47 -19.79
C PRO A 65 -24.95 -15.49 -20.57
N THR A 66 -24.87 -15.74 -21.86
CA THR A 66 -24.23 -14.89 -22.88
C THR A 66 -24.98 -13.56 -23.02
N PRO A 67 -24.32 -12.39 -23.13
CA PRO A 67 -25.00 -11.15 -23.51
C PRO A 67 -24.72 -10.74 -24.96
N GLU A 68 -25.79 -10.34 -25.65
CA GLU A 68 -25.80 -9.63 -26.93
C GLU A 68 -25.22 -8.21 -26.83
N ARG A 69 -24.74 -7.67 -27.97
CA ARG A 69 -24.09 -6.35 -28.07
C ARG A 69 -25.10 -5.19 -28.13
N PRO A 70 -24.87 -4.08 -27.41
CA PRO A 70 -25.54 -2.81 -27.70
C PRO A 70 -24.73 -1.91 -28.66
N VAL A 71 -25.47 -1.18 -29.49
CA VAL A 71 -25.00 -0.20 -30.49
C VAL A 71 -24.42 1.06 -29.81
N GLU A 72 -23.35 1.60 -30.41
CA GLU A 72 -22.53 2.70 -29.90
C GLU A 72 -23.11 4.09 -30.27
N GLN A 73 -23.03 5.07 -29.36
CA GLN A 73 -23.21 6.50 -29.65
C GLN A 73 -21.95 7.29 -29.26
N PRO A 74 -21.61 8.38 -29.98
CA PRO A 74 -20.33 9.06 -29.84
C PRO A 74 -20.24 9.95 -28.58
N ARG A 75 -19.06 9.98 -27.95
CA ARG A 75 -18.75 10.82 -26.78
C ARG A 75 -18.13 12.17 -27.19
N PRO A 76 -18.37 13.26 -26.43
CA PRO A 76 -17.67 14.53 -26.62
C PRO A 76 -16.23 14.47 -26.11
N LYS A 77 -15.32 15.16 -26.81
CA LYS A 77 -13.89 15.28 -26.47
C LYS A 77 -13.65 16.40 -25.45
N ILE A 78 -12.87 16.13 -24.41
CA ILE A 78 -12.28 17.13 -23.50
C ILE A 78 -10.76 16.90 -23.49
N GLU A 79 -9.98 17.95 -23.76
CA GLU A 79 -8.52 17.91 -23.84
C GLU A 79 -7.87 17.89 -22.43
N ASN A 80 -7.18 16.80 -22.09
CA ASN A 80 -6.25 16.70 -20.95
C ASN A 80 -4.81 16.92 -21.46
N LYS A 81 -4.09 17.92 -20.94
CA LYS A 81 -2.73 18.24 -21.41
C LYS A 81 -1.64 17.52 -20.58
N PRO A 82 -0.80 16.67 -21.20
CA PRO A 82 0.25 15.93 -20.49
C PRO A 82 1.44 16.82 -20.06
N VAL A 83 2.23 16.36 -19.07
CA VAL A 83 3.44 17.03 -18.54
C VAL A 83 4.72 16.39 -19.07
N ALA A 84 5.77 17.21 -19.26
CA ALA A 84 7.07 16.77 -19.75
C ALA A 84 7.86 15.94 -18.72
N PHE A 85 8.47 14.85 -19.18
CA PHE A 85 9.33 13.95 -18.42
C PHE A 85 10.77 14.01 -18.92
N LEU A 86 11.75 14.21 -18.02
CA LEU A 86 13.18 14.11 -18.32
C LEU A 86 13.84 12.85 -17.76
N GLY A 87 13.25 12.20 -16.75
CA GLY A 87 13.86 11.02 -16.13
C GLY A 87 15.12 11.32 -15.32
N LEU A 88 15.16 12.46 -14.60
CA LEU A 88 16.25 12.82 -13.69
C LEU A 88 15.72 13.08 -12.27
N GLN A 89 16.54 12.77 -11.27
CA GLN A 89 16.34 13.18 -9.87
C GLN A 89 17.50 14.06 -9.46
N ALA A 90 17.20 15.17 -8.77
CA ALA A 90 18.22 16.03 -8.22
C ALA A 90 17.96 16.32 -6.73
N LEU A 91 19.03 16.31 -5.94
CA LEU A 91 19.00 16.56 -4.51
C LEU A 91 19.96 17.70 -4.17
N ALA A 92 19.66 18.44 -3.10
CA ALA A 92 20.63 19.39 -2.58
C ALA A 92 21.87 18.63 -2.06
N ASP A 93 23.05 19.04 -2.51
CA ASP A 93 24.32 18.56 -1.95
C ASP A 93 24.57 19.18 -0.56
N GLY A 94 25.64 18.76 0.12
CA GLY A 94 26.03 19.29 1.43
C GLY A 94 26.36 20.80 1.46
N ARG A 95 26.30 21.50 0.31
CA ARG A 95 26.49 22.94 0.15
C ARG A 95 25.23 23.65 -0.38
N GLY A 96 24.10 22.96 -0.47
CA GLY A 96 22.82 23.51 -0.92
C GLY A 96 22.65 23.63 -2.43
N ARG A 97 23.54 23.03 -3.25
CA ARG A 97 23.45 23.06 -4.72
C ARG A 97 22.69 21.85 -5.24
N LEU A 98 21.90 22.02 -6.30
CA LEU A 98 21.03 20.97 -6.80
C LEU A 98 21.78 19.98 -7.70
N LYS A 99 22.19 18.85 -7.14
CA LYS A 99 22.99 17.80 -7.81
C LYS A 99 22.10 16.70 -8.38
N VAL A 100 22.30 16.32 -9.65
CA VAL A 100 21.75 15.11 -10.27
C VAL A 100 22.19 13.91 -9.46
N ALA A 101 21.25 13.36 -8.70
CA ALA A 101 21.47 12.27 -7.76
C ALA A 101 21.11 10.91 -8.37
N ASP A 102 20.15 10.90 -9.31
CA ASP A 102 19.76 9.69 -10.04
C ASP A 102 19.29 10.03 -11.45
N LEU A 103 19.39 9.06 -12.35
CA LEU A 103 18.96 9.14 -13.74
C LEU A 103 18.25 7.85 -14.14
N HIS A 104 17.10 7.98 -14.81
CA HIS A 104 16.37 6.83 -15.33
C HIS A 104 17.17 6.20 -16.49
N PRO A 105 17.55 4.90 -16.43
CA PRO A 105 18.49 4.30 -17.39
C PRO A 105 18.08 4.39 -18.86
N ASN A 106 16.77 4.41 -19.13
CA ASN A 106 16.20 4.59 -20.48
C ASN A 106 15.46 5.93 -20.64
N GLY A 107 15.69 6.86 -19.72
CA GLY A 107 14.99 8.15 -19.67
C GLY A 107 15.62 9.18 -20.60
N PRO A 108 14.87 10.22 -20.99
CA PRO A 108 15.38 11.28 -21.87
C PRO A 108 16.71 11.88 -21.44
N ALA A 109 16.90 12.12 -20.13
CA ALA A 109 18.11 12.72 -19.61
C ALA A 109 19.35 11.85 -19.77
N VAL A 110 19.24 10.52 -19.64
CA VAL A 110 20.35 9.60 -19.92
C VAL A 110 20.62 9.53 -21.41
N ARG A 111 19.56 9.37 -22.21
CA ARG A 111 19.65 9.29 -23.67
C ARG A 111 20.38 10.50 -24.24
N ASP A 112 20.07 11.68 -23.73
CA ASP A 112 20.55 12.94 -24.29
C ASP A 112 21.79 13.50 -23.55
N GLY A 113 22.37 12.75 -22.61
CA GLY A 113 23.74 12.97 -22.14
C GLY A 113 23.90 13.71 -20.80
N LEU A 114 22.85 13.83 -20.00
CA LEU A 114 22.94 14.22 -18.59
C LEU A 114 23.61 13.10 -17.79
N ARG A 115 24.44 13.45 -16.80
CA ARG A 115 25.21 12.45 -16.03
C ARG A 115 24.95 12.56 -14.54
N LEU A 116 25.11 11.42 -13.86
CA LEU A 116 25.10 11.38 -12.39
C LEU A 116 26.19 12.31 -11.85
N GLY A 117 25.80 13.14 -10.89
CA GLY A 117 26.69 14.09 -10.23
C GLY A 117 26.79 15.47 -10.89
N ASP A 118 26.16 15.71 -12.05
CA ASP A 118 26.02 17.05 -12.63
C ASP A 118 25.26 17.97 -11.65
N ILE A 119 25.69 19.23 -11.46
CA ILE A 119 24.94 20.23 -10.67
C ILE A 119 24.02 20.98 -11.63
N LEU A 120 22.70 20.88 -11.46
CA LEU A 120 21.74 21.65 -12.25
C LEU A 120 21.79 23.13 -11.88
N LEU A 121 21.84 23.97 -12.91
CA LEU A 121 21.79 25.42 -12.79
C LEU A 121 20.48 25.98 -13.35
N ARG A 122 20.11 25.55 -14.57
CA ARG A 122 18.95 26.07 -15.31
C ARG A 122 18.32 25.00 -16.20
N ILE A 123 17.02 25.15 -16.44
CA ILE A 123 16.31 24.48 -17.52
C ILE A 123 15.61 25.56 -18.33
N ASP A 124 15.93 25.63 -19.61
CA ASP A 124 15.67 26.76 -20.50
C ASP A 124 16.08 28.09 -19.82
N ASP A 125 15.19 29.06 -19.76
CA ASP A 125 15.42 30.36 -19.12
C ASP A 125 15.08 30.40 -17.63
N GLN A 126 14.84 29.24 -17.00
CA GLN A 126 14.43 29.18 -15.60
C GLN A 126 15.56 28.64 -14.71
N PRO A 127 15.97 29.39 -13.66
CA PRO A 127 16.93 28.89 -12.70
C PRO A 127 16.32 27.76 -11.89
N VAL A 128 17.12 26.72 -11.64
CA VAL A 128 16.70 25.56 -10.85
C VAL A 128 17.51 25.49 -9.56
N LYS A 129 16.91 25.92 -8.46
CA LYS A 129 17.62 26.08 -7.17
C LYS A 129 17.23 25.06 -6.10
N SER A 130 16.09 24.38 -6.27
CA SER A 130 15.61 23.35 -5.34
C SER A 130 14.83 22.24 -6.08
N PRO A 131 14.64 21.07 -5.44
CA PRO A 131 13.82 20.00 -6.01
C PRO A 131 12.37 20.43 -6.31
N GLU A 132 11.77 21.27 -5.46
CA GLU A 132 10.40 21.76 -5.62
C GLU A 132 10.29 22.73 -6.81
N ASN A 133 11.31 23.59 -6.98
CA ASN A 133 11.39 24.53 -8.08
C ASN A 133 11.69 23.83 -9.42
N LEU A 134 12.50 22.76 -9.42
CA LEU A 134 12.71 21.87 -10.56
C LEU A 134 11.39 21.32 -11.09
N HIS A 135 10.52 20.85 -10.21
CA HIS A 135 9.20 20.32 -10.61
C HIS A 135 8.28 21.40 -11.22
N ALA A 136 8.30 22.62 -10.67
CA ALA A 136 7.54 23.75 -11.21
C ALA A 136 8.01 24.18 -12.60
N VAL A 137 9.31 24.05 -12.89
CA VAL A 137 9.88 24.35 -14.20
C VAL A 137 9.49 23.28 -15.22
N LEU A 138 9.60 21.99 -14.88
CA LEU A 138 9.20 20.88 -15.76
C LEU A 138 7.69 20.89 -16.09
N GLY A 139 6.85 21.32 -15.14
CA GLY A 139 5.41 21.48 -15.35
C GLY A 139 5.01 22.50 -16.43
N LYS A 140 5.93 23.41 -16.79
CA LYS A 140 5.72 24.43 -17.84
C LYS A 140 6.20 23.98 -19.21
N ILE A 141 6.95 22.88 -19.27
CA ILE A 141 7.54 22.36 -20.51
C ILE A 141 6.53 21.42 -21.19
N LYS A 142 6.38 21.57 -22.50
CA LYS A 142 5.50 20.70 -23.30
C LYS A 142 6.13 19.30 -23.41
N PRO A 143 5.37 18.21 -23.27
CA PRO A 143 5.85 16.87 -23.59
C PRO A 143 6.36 16.78 -25.02
N GLU A 144 7.29 15.87 -25.29
CA GLU A 144 7.89 15.63 -26.61
C GLU A 144 8.66 16.84 -27.20
N SER A 145 8.85 17.92 -26.43
CA SER A 145 9.64 19.09 -26.80
C SER A 145 11.08 19.01 -26.31
N ILE A 146 11.98 19.77 -26.92
CA ILE A 146 13.38 19.87 -26.53
C ILE A 146 13.53 21.00 -25.50
N CYS A 147 14.14 20.72 -24.36
CA CYS A 147 14.54 21.73 -23.38
C CYS A 147 16.07 21.75 -23.20
N LYS A 148 16.63 22.93 -22.93
CA LYS A 148 18.05 23.15 -22.67
C LYS A 148 18.33 23.03 -21.17
N VAL A 149 19.21 22.14 -20.75
CA VAL A 149 19.60 21.98 -19.34
C VAL A 149 21.05 22.43 -19.16
N GLU A 150 21.25 23.46 -18.34
CA GLU A 150 22.58 23.96 -17.99
C GLU A 150 23.04 23.35 -16.67
N VAL A 151 24.24 22.78 -16.67
CA VAL A 151 24.82 22.07 -15.52
C VAL A 151 26.28 22.42 -15.28
N LEU A 152 26.78 22.17 -14.06
CA LEU A 152 28.21 22.00 -13.79
C LEU A 152 28.55 20.52 -13.72
N ARG A 153 29.49 20.08 -14.56
CA ARG A 153 30.04 18.73 -14.52
C ARG A 153 31.41 18.77 -13.84
N GLY A 154 31.44 18.41 -12.57
CA GLY A 154 32.55 18.81 -11.69
C GLY A 154 32.49 20.32 -11.48
N ASP A 155 33.53 21.04 -11.91
CA ASP A 155 33.60 22.52 -11.84
C ASP A 155 33.48 23.21 -13.22
N LYS A 156 33.22 22.44 -14.29
CA LYS A 156 33.11 22.99 -15.66
C LYS A 156 31.65 23.13 -16.09
N PRO A 157 31.24 24.26 -16.70
CA PRO A 157 29.90 24.42 -17.24
C PRO A 157 29.67 23.53 -18.46
N ALA A 158 28.48 22.94 -18.56
CA ALA A 158 28.01 22.16 -19.69
C ALA A 158 26.53 22.45 -19.97
N THR A 159 26.12 22.27 -21.22
CA THR A 159 24.72 22.39 -21.65
C THR A 159 24.30 21.08 -22.32
N VAL A 160 23.12 20.58 -21.95
CA VAL A 160 22.54 19.33 -22.46
C VAL A 160 21.15 19.64 -23.03
N GLN A 161 20.91 19.33 -24.30
CA GLN A 161 19.58 19.48 -24.90
C GLN A 161 18.82 18.15 -24.77
N ILE A 162 17.68 18.15 -24.08
CA ILE A 162 16.93 16.92 -23.78
C ILE A 162 15.55 16.98 -24.42
N LYS A 163 15.21 15.97 -25.24
CA LYS A 163 13.86 15.79 -25.78
C LYS A 163 12.98 15.08 -24.74
N THR A 164 12.09 15.84 -24.11
CA THR A 164 11.14 15.37 -23.10
C THR A 164 10.22 14.26 -23.62
N ALA A 165 9.64 13.45 -22.73
CA ALA A 165 8.58 12.48 -23.06
C ALA A 165 7.26 12.83 -22.36
N ALA A 166 6.13 12.27 -22.82
CA ALA A 166 4.84 12.36 -22.12
C ALA A 166 4.66 11.26 -21.04
N VAL A 167 4.12 11.63 -19.88
CA VAL A 167 3.94 10.73 -18.72
C VAL A 167 2.79 9.72 -18.82
N SER A 168 1.97 9.76 -19.88
CA SER A 168 0.84 8.82 -20.06
C SER A 168 0.54 8.59 -21.54
N ARG A 169 0.35 7.34 -21.96
CA ARG A 169 -0.32 6.99 -23.24
C ARG A 169 -1.52 6.08 -22.94
N PRO A 170 -2.75 6.45 -23.35
CA PRO A 170 -3.79 5.48 -23.63
C PRO A 170 -3.29 4.51 -24.70
N LEU A 171 -3.50 3.20 -24.53
CA LEU A 171 -3.29 2.22 -25.59
C LEU A 171 -4.41 2.40 -26.63
N GLU A 172 -4.07 2.79 -27.85
CA GLU A 172 -4.97 2.57 -28.98
C GLU A 172 -5.07 1.07 -29.26
N ALA A 173 -6.29 0.56 -29.36
CA ALA A 173 -6.55 -0.86 -29.51
C ALA A 173 -6.24 -1.33 -30.95
N PRO A 174 -5.34 -2.31 -31.17
CA PRO A 174 -5.38 -3.10 -32.39
C PRO A 174 -6.62 -4.02 -32.37
N PRO A 175 -7.19 -4.39 -33.53
CA PRO A 175 -8.37 -5.26 -33.60
C PRO A 175 -8.10 -6.58 -32.88
N ALA A 176 -9.06 -7.00 -32.06
CA ALA A 176 -8.92 -8.17 -31.20
C ALA A 176 -8.67 -9.45 -32.01
N PRO A 177 -7.59 -10.21 -31.76
CA PRO A 177 -7.51 -11.60 -32.23
C PRO A 177 -8.44 -12.49 -31.39
N PRO A 178 -8.96 -13.59 -31.96
CA PRO A 178 -9.89 -14.48 -31.26
C PRO A 178 -9.23 -15.16 -30.04
N PRO A 179 -10.01 -15.53 -29.00
CA PRO A 179 -9.50 -16.15 -27.79
C PRO A 179 -8.86 -17.52 -28.11
N GLN A 180 -7.57 -17.68 -27.80
CA GLN A 180 -6.90 -18.99 -27.82
C GLN A 180 -6.73 -19.51 -26.38
N GLN A 181 -7.19 -20.73 -26.13
CA GLN A 181 -6.92 -21.48 -24.91
C GLN A 181 -5.41 -21.67 -24.73
N ARG A 182 -4.86 -21.30 -23.57
CA ARG A 182 -3.45 -21.52 -23.24
C ARG A 182 -3.24 -22.98 -22.80
N VAL A 183 -2.24 -23.61 -23.41
CA VAL A 183 -1.82 -24.98 -23.14
C VAL A 183 -0.75 -24.98 -22.05
N VAL A 184 -0.87 -25.84 -21.04
CA VAL A 184 0.07 -25.87 -19.91
C VAL A 184 0.63 -27.27 -19.68
N LEU A 185 1.89 -27.32 -19.21
CA LEU A 185 2.55 -28.54 -18.72
C LEU A 185 2.42 -28.67 -17.19
N GLY A 186 2.47 -27.56 -16.45
CA GLY A 186 2.25 -27.52 -15.00
C GLY A 186 3.48 -27.67 -14.10
N VAL A 187 4.64 -27.20 -14.56
CA VAL A 187 5.91 -27.27 -13.82
C VAL A 187 6.52 -25.88 -13.59
N ALA A 188 7.32 -25.73 -12.53
CA ALA A 188 8.27 -24.62 -12.39
C ALA A 188 9.70 -25.17 -12.46
N THR A 189 10.58 -24.41 -13.11
CA THR A 189 11.94 -24.87 -13.41
C THR A 189 13.03 -23.89 -12.99
N ARG A 190 14.24 -24.40 -12.81
CA ARG A 190 15.47 -23.62 -12.68
C ARG A 190 16.55 -24.21 -13.61
N PRO A 191 17.49 -23.39 -14.14
CA PRO A 191 18.63 -23.91 -14.90
C PRO A 191 19.47 -24.92 -14.11
N ALA A 192 19.86 -26.02 -14.75
CA ALA A 192 20.77 -27.03 -14.25
C ALA A 192 21.84 -27.37 -15.31
N LYS A 193 22.88 -28.12 -14.92
CA LYS A 193 24.03 -28.43 -15.78
C LYS A 193 23.65 -29.07 -17.12
N ASP A 194 22.70 -30.00 -17.10
CA ASP A 194 22.34 -30.82 -18.26
C ASP A 194 20.93 -30.50 -18.81
N GLY A 195 20.20 -29.54 -18.23
CA GLY A 195 18.82 -29.22 -18.61
C GLY A 195 18.10 -28.30 -17.62
N LEU A 196 16.79 -28.49 -17.44
CA LEU A 196 15.96 -27.73 -16.50
C LEU A 196 15.53 -28.59 -15.31
N GLU A 197 16.01 -28.27 -14.12
CA GLU A 197 15.55 -28.93 -12.89
C GLU A 197 14.12 -28.49 -12.57
N LEU A 198 13.22 -29.46 -12.36
CA LEU A 198 11.86 -29.24 -11.90
C LEU A 198 11.89 -28.94 -10.40
N ILE A 199 11.67 -27.67 -10.05
CA ILE A 199 11.59 -27.22 -8.65
C ILE A 199 10.17 -27.26 -8.10
N GLU A 200 9.18 -27.36 -8.99
CA GLU A 200 7.77 -27.55 -8.64
C GLU A 200 7.10 -28.39 -9.74
N VAL A 201 6.27 -29.36 -9.33
CA VAL A 201 5.32 -30.03 -10.21
C VAL A 201 3.95 -29.86 -9.58
N ARG A 202 3.09 -29.05 -10.21
CA ARG A 202 1.78 -28.68 -9.65
C ARG A 202 0.85 -29.89 -9.70
N THR A 203 0.17 -30.17 -8.59
CA THR A 203 -0.83 -31.25 -8.52
C THR A 203 -1.94 -31.05 -9.55
N GLN A 204 -2.44 -32.14 -10.14
CA GLN A 204 -3.51 -32.15 -11.15
C GLN A 204 -3.19 -31.37 -12.43
N THR A 205 -1.91 -31.29 -12.76
CA THR A 205 -1.45 -30.82 -14.06
C THR A 205 -0.99 -31.99 -14.92
N PRO A 206 -0.86 -31.80 -16.25
CA PRO A 206 -0.33 -32.82 -17.14
C PRO A 206 0.98 -33.45 -16.66
N ALA A 207 1.92 -32.65 -16.15
CA ALA A 207 3.19 -33.13 -15.62
C ALA A 207 3.03 -34.02 -14.39
N ALA A 208 2.14 -33.67 -13.46
CA ALA A 208 1.86 -34.50 -12.29
C ALA A 208 1.17 -35.82 -12.67
N THR A 209 0.20 -35.77 -13.59
CA THR A 209 -0.49 -36.97 -14.10
C THR A 209 0.47 -37.92 -14.82
N ALA A 210 1.48 -37.37 -15.50
CA ALA A 210 2.55 -38.13 -16.12
C ALA A 210 3.59 -38.66 -15.11
N GLY A 211 3.54 -38.28 -13.83
CA GLY A 211 4.48 -38.79 -12.83
C GLY A 211 5.86 -38.13 -12.85
N LEU A 212 5.97 -36.94 -13.44
CA LEU A 212 7.13 -36.06 -13.22
C LEU A 212 7.15 -35.59 -11.76
N LYS A 213 8.33 -35.42 -11.20
CA LYS A 213 8.56 -35.10 -9.79
C LYS A 213 9.54 -33.94 -9.63
N VAL A 214 9.46 -33.28 -8.47
CA VAL A 214 10.47 -32.31 -8.05
C VAL A 214 11.83 -32.99 -7.98
N GLY A 215 12.85 -32.35 -8.53
CA GLY A 215 14.21 -32.88 -8.67
C GLY A 215 14.49 -33.62 -9.98
N ASP A 216 13.47 -33.84 -10.84
CA ASP A 216 13.72 -34.32 -12.20
C ASP A 216 14.41 -33.23 -13.03
N ILE A 217 15.36 -33.61 -13.88
CA ILE A 217 16.00 -32.69 -14.82
C ILE A 217 15.40 -32.94 -16.21
N LEU A 218 14.61 -31.99 -16.70
CA LEU A 218 14.06 -32.01 -18.04
C LEU A 218 15.16 -31.80 -19.08
N LEU A 219 15.30 -32.74 -20.00
CA LEU A 219 16.33 -32.73 -21.04
C LEU A 219 15.75 -32.39 -22.41
N LYS A 220 14.62 -33.01 -22.78
CA LYS A 220 14.01 -32.86 -24.11
C LYS A 220 12.48 -32.88 -24.06
N ILE A 221 11.86 -32.22 -25.04
CA ILE A 221 10.43 -32.35 -25.36
C ILE A 221 10.31 -32.70 -26.84
N ASP A 222 9.60 -33.79 -27.16
CA ASP A 222 9.45 -34.33 -28.51
C ASP A 222 10.80 -34.48 -29.24
N GLY A 223 11.83 -34.96 -28.53
CA GLY A 223 13.19 -35.11 -29.04
C GLY A 223 14.00 -33.81 -29.16
N LYS A 224 13.40 -32.64 -28.98
CA LYS A 224 14.09 -31.33 -28.99
C LYS A 224 14.69 -31.04 -27.61
N ALA A 225 15.99 -30.74 -27.57
CA ALA A 225 16.66 -30.32 -26.33
C ALA A 225 16.06 -29.03 -25.77
N ILE A 226 15.81 -29.01 -24.46
CA ILE A 226 15.27 -27.88 -23.71
C ILE A 226 16.29 -27.47 -22.65
N LYS A 227 16.95 -26.33 -22.87
CA LYS A 227 18.00 -25.82 -21.97
C LYS A 227 17.56 -24.60 -21.18
N THR A 228 16.54 -23.88 -21.65
CA THR A 228 16.05 -22.65 -21.00
C THR A 228 14.55 -22.68 -20.75
N SER A 229 14.10 -21.98 -19.69
CA SER A 229 12.67 -21.87 -19.38
C SER A 229 11.87 -21.22 -20.52
N GLN A 230 12.51 -20.36 -21.34
CA GLN A 230 11.90 -19.75 -22.52
C GLN A 230 11.65 -20.78 -23.64
N GLU A 231 12.58 -21.70 -23.86
CA GLU A 231 12.42 -22.81 -24.82
C GLU A 231 11.32 -23.77 -24.36
N LEU A 232 11.26 -24.05 -23.06
CA LEU A 232 10.19 -24.86 -22.48
C LEU A 232 8.81 -24.21 -22.72
N VAL A 233 8.68 -22.94 -22.36
CA VAL A 233 7.43 -22.20 -22.54
C VAL A 233 7.03 -22.15 -24.01
N SER A 234 7.93 -21.73 -24.91
CA SER A 234 7.63 -21.63 -26.35
C SER A 234 7.27 -22.99 -26.97
N THR A 235 7.93 -24.07 -26.55
CA THR A 235 7.65 -25.43 -27.05
C THR A 235 6.28 -25.93 -26.60
N VAL A 236 5.88 -25.68 -25.35
CA VAL A 236 4.58 -26.09 -24.81
C VAL A 236 3.44 -25.23 -25.36
N THR A 237 3.65 -23.92 -25.52
CA THR A 237 2.62 -23.00 -26.03
C THR A 237 2.41 -23.10 -27.54
N ALA A 238 3.33 -23.74 -28.27
CA ALA A 238 3.15 -24.07 -29.68
C ALA A 238 2.21 -25.27 -29.92
N LYS A 239 1.84 -25.98 -28.86
CA LYS A 239 0.92 -27.14 -28.90
C LYS A 239 -0.52 -26.69 -28.61
N LYS A 240 -1.47 -27.61 -28.80
CA LYS A 240 -2.90 -27.45 -28.53
C LYS A 240 -3.35 -28.25 -27.30
N VAL A 241 -4.46 -27.86 -26.69
CA VAL A 241 -5.08 -28.62 -25.60
C VAL A 241 -5.42 -30.01 -26.12
N GLY A 242 -5.03 -31.04 -25.38
CA GLY A 242 -5.20 -32.45 -25.77
C GLY A 242 -4.01 -33.06 -26.50
N ASP A 243 -3.04 -32.25 -26.97
CA ASP A 243 -1.82 -32.77 -27.59
C ASP A 243 -1.02 -33.59 -26.57
N THR A 244 -0.39 -34.66 -27.03
CA THR A 244 0.53 -35.46 -26.20
C THR A 244 1.96 -35.15 -26.61
N ILE A 245 2.77 -34.72 -25.65
CA ILE A 245 4.21 -34.51 -25.84
C ILE A 245 5.02 -35.60 -25.14
N THR A 246 6.17 -35.97 -25.68
CA THR A 246 7.12 -36.87 -25.03
C THR A 246 8.16 -36.04 -24.29
N VAL A 247 8.23 -36.21 -22.97
CA VAL A 247 9.18 -35.55 -22.09
C VAL A 247 10.31 -36.52 -21.75
N THR A 248 11.54 -36.22 -22.16
CA THR A 248 12.75 -36.93 -21.72
C THR A 248 13.32 -36.21 -20.50
N TYR A 249 13.48 -36.92 -19.40
CA TYR A 249 13.95 -36.38 -18.12
C TYR A 249 14.97 -37.32 -17.45
N LYS A 250 15.81 -36.75 -16.58
CA LYS A 250 16.76 -37.48 -15.76
C LYS A 250 16.31 -37.44 -14.29
N ARG A 251 16.27 -38.60 -13.64
CA ARG A 251 15.95 -38.75 -12.20
C ARG A 251 17.10 -39.47 -11.53
N GLY A 252 17.84 -38.76 -10.68
CA GLY A 252 19.16 -39.23 -10.22
C GLY A 252 20.12 -39.33 -11.42
N ASP A 253 20.72 -40.49 -11.65
CA ASP A 253 21.62 -40.73 -12.79
C ASP A 253 20.98 -41.43 -13.99
N LYS A 254 19.68 -41.75 -13.93
CA LYS A 254 18.97 -42.48 -14.99
C LYS A 254 18.12 -41.55 -15.83
N GLU A 255 18.20 -41.70 -17.15
CA GLU A 255 17.29 -41.06 -18.10
C GLU A 255 16.04 -41.91 -18.33
N ALA A 256 14.90 -41.25 -18.46
CA ALA A 256 13.62 -41.86 -18.75
C ALA A 256 12.77 -40.95 -19.64
N GLU A 257 11.78 -41.54 -20.31
CA GLU A 257 10.80 -40.81 -21.11
C GLU A 257 9.39 -40.99 -20.57
N VAL A 258 8.58 -39.95 -20.70
CA VAL A 258 7.16 -40.01 -20.36
C VAL A 258 6.31 -39.23 -21.32
N LYS A 259 5.17 -39.80 -21.71
CA LYS A 259 4.17 -39.12 -22.54
C LYS A 259 3.24 -38.30 -21.66
N VAL A 260 3.12 -37.01 -21.97
CA VAL A 260 2.33 -36.04 -21.21
C VAL A 260 1.22 -35.49 -22.09
N LYS A 261 -0.03 -35.80 -21.75
CA LYS A 261 -1.20 -35.24 -22.44
C LYS A 261 -1.50 -33.84 -21.88
N LEU A 262 -1.25 -32.82 -22.69
CA LEU A 262 -1.44 -31.42 -22.32
C LEU A 262 -2.92 -31.09 -22.12
N ALA A 263 -3.22 -30.26 -21.13
CA ALA A 263 -4.56 -29.85 -20.78
C ALA A 263 -4.68 -28.32 -20.80
N GLY A 264 -5.90 -27.83 -20.97
CA GLY A 264 -6.24 -26.44 -20.68
C GLY A 264 -6.24 -26.24 -19.16
N ASP A 265 -5.97 -25.02 -18.70
CA ASP A 265 -5.83 -24.70 -17.28
C ASP A 265 -7.19 -24.81 -16.56
N GLY A 266 -7.55 -26.03 -16.16
CA GLY A 266 -8.81 -26.39 -15.48
C GLY A 266 -8.51 -26.99 -14.11
N GLY A 267 -8.72 -26.20 -13.05
CA GLY A 267 -8.42 -26.58 -11.68
C GLY A 267 -9.43 -27.54 -11.05
N THR A 268 -8.97 -28.39 -10.13
CA THR A 268 -9.83 -29.14 -9.18
C THR A 268 -9.13 -29.47 -7.87
N THR A 269 -8.85 -28.49 -7.00
CA THR A 269 -8.42 -28.70 -5.59
C THR A 269 -8.91 -30.01 -4.93
N THR A 270 -7.98 -30.81 -4.38
CA THR A 270 -8.30 -31.72 -3.27
C THR A 270 -7.22 -31.65 -2.19
N THR A 271 -7.69 -31.55 -0.96
CA THR A 271 -6.98 -31.32 0.30
C THR A 271 -6.13 -32.49 0.76
N SER A 272 -4.97 -32.19 1.35
CA SER A 272 -4.42 -32.98 2.45
C SER A 272 -3.72 -32.07 3.44
N ALA A 273 -4.19 -32.14 4.68
CA ALA A 273 -3.72 -31.39 5.82
C ALA A 273 -2.35 -31.91 6.28
N ASN A 274 -1.30 -31.18 5.93
CA ASN A 274 -0.14 -30.93 6.78
C ASN A 274 0.87 -30.13 5.97
N GLN A 275 1.12 -28.87 6.36
CA GLN A 275 2.44 -28.23 6.44
C GLN A 275 2.30 -26.70 6.54
N ASN A 276 2.96 -26.15 7.55
CA ASN A 276 3.45 -24.77 7.73
C ASN A 276 2.87 -23.66 6.82
N PRO A 277 2.25 -22.59 7.38
CA PRO A 277 1.74 -21.47 6.59
C PRO A 277 2.88 -20.58 6.10
N ARG A 278 3.61 -21.02 5.07
CA ARG A 278 4.44 -20.15 4.21
C ARG A 278 3.61 -19.50 3.09
N GLY A 279 2.30 -19.77 3.04
CA GLY A 279 1.34 -19.16 2.13
C GLY A 279 0.73 -17.86 2.65
N TRP A 280 0.13 -17.09 1.74
CA TRP A 280 -0.67 -15.91 2.04
C TRP A 280 -2.11 -16.25 2.49
N THR A 281 -2.50 -17.52 2.36
CA THR A 281 -3.82 -18.04 2.75
C THR A 281 -3.72 -18.85 4.05
N GLY A 282 -4.82 -18.91 4.82
CA GLY A 282 -4.92 -19.76 6.03
C GLY A 282 -4.15 -19.26 7.26
N ARG A 283 -3.77 -17.98 7.30
CA ARG A 283 -3.14 -17.37 8.49
C ARG A 283 -4.14 -17.24 9.64
N ARG A 284 -3.66 -17.47 10.86
CA ARG A 284 -4.43 -17.23 12.09
C ARG A 284 -4.16 -15.81 12.58
N TYR A 285 -5.22 -15.03 12.72
CA TYR A 285 -5.17 -13.67 13.22
C TYR A 285 -5.64 -13.60 14.67
N PHE A 286 -5.17 -12.58 15.40
CA PHE A 286 -5.65 -12.32 16.74
C PHE A 286 -7.11 -11.87 16.71
N SER A 287 -7.95 -12.46 17.56
CA SER A 287 -9.40 -12.28 17.52
C SER A 287 -10.01 -11.67 18.78
N LYS A 288 -9.23 -11.45 19.85
CA LYS A 288 -9.74 -10.79 21.06
C LYS A 288 -9.82 -9.29 20.85
N ASN A 289 -10.72 -8.63 21.58
CA ASN A 289 -10.84 -7.17 21.61
C ASN A 289 -9.77 -6.47 22.47
N THR A 290 -9.05 -7.22 23.29
CA THR A 290 -8.02 -6.70 24.19
C THR A 290 -6.74 -7.50 24.03
N TYR A 291 -5.64 -6.80 23.77
CA TYR A 291 -4.30 -7.37 23.81
C TYR A 291 -3.57 -6.91 25.06
N ARG A 292 -3.16 -7.84 25.92
CA ARG A 292 -2.38 -7.56 27.12
C ARG A 292 -0.89 -7.74 26.83
N LEU A 293 -0.10 -6.67 26.88
CA LEU A 293 1.31 -6.67 26.54
C LEU A 293 2.19 -6.44 27.80
N ALA A 294 3.11 -7.36 28.08
CA ALA A 294 4.16 -7.16 29.07
C ALA A 294 5.36 -6.48 28.40
N VAL A 295 5.87 -5.38 28.95
CA VAL A 295 7.10 -4.74 28.45
C VAL A 295 8.25 -5.02 29.41
N VAL A 296 9.16 -5.88 28.97
CA VAL A 296 10.35 -6.28 29.73
C VAL A 296 11.52 -5.42 29.27
N CYS A 297 11.94 -4.51 30.14
CA CYS A 297 13.00 -3.54 29.87
C CYS A 297 14.36 -4.13 30.24
N ILE A 298 15.31 -4.14 29.29
CA ILE A 298 16.61 -4.80 29.41
C ILE A 298 17.72 -3.78 29.18
N GLU A 299 18.62 -3.62 30.15
CA GLU A 299 19.83 -2.82 30.01
C GLU A 299 21.10 -3.67 30.18
N PHE A 300 22.23 -3.12 29.72
CA PHE A 300 23.50 -3.85 29.66
C PHE A 300 24.55 -3.14 30.53
N PRO A 301 25.60 -3.85 30.99
CA PRO A 301 26.70 -3.23 31.73
C PRO A 301 27.39 -2.07 31.00
N ASP A 302 27.45 -2.14 29.67
CA ASP A 302 28.06 -1.15 28.77
C ASP A 302 27.06 -0.18 28.13
N VAL A 303 25.77 -0.47 28.21
CA VAL A 303 24.70 0.34 27.62
C VAL A 303 23.54 0.45 28.61
N PRO A 304 23.61 1.42 29.55
CA PRO A 304 22.51 1.70 30.46
C PRO A 304 21.32 2.32 29.71
N HIS A 305 20.14 2.19 30.28
CA HIS A 305 18.97 2.92 29.78
C HIS A 305 19.10 4.42 30.00
N ASN A 306 18.26 5.20 29.31
CA ASN A 306 18.25 6.64 29.50
C ASN A 306 17.35 7.01 30.68
N GLU A 307 17.94 7.35 31.81
CA GLU A 307 17.23 7.70 33.05
C GLU A 307 16.25 8.88 32.90
N LYS A 308 16.42 9.73 31.87
CA LYS A 308 15.49 10.83 31.58
C LYS A 308 14.19 10.35 30.93
N ILE A 309 14.18 9.14 30.36
CA ILE A 309 12.99 8.51 29.78
C ILE A 309 12.46 7.54 30.82
N THR A 310 11.46 8.00 31.57
CA THR A 310 10.94 7.22 32.69
C THR A 310 10.04 6.10 32.19
N LYS A 311 9.79 5.13 33.06
CA LYS A 311 8.76 4.10 32.85
C LYS A 311 7.38 4.69 32.54
N ARG A 312 7.04 5.84 33.14
CA ARG A 312 5.77 6.53 32.88
C ARG A 312 5.70 7.05 31.44
N ASP A 313 6.81 7.53 30.90
CA ASP A 313 6.87 8.00 29.51
C ASP A 313 6.64 6.84 28.51
N TRP A 314 7.14 5.65 28.84
CA TRP A 314 6.85 4.44 28.08
C TRP A 314 5.42 3.94 28.25
N ASP A 315 4.88 4.00 29.46
CA ASP A 315 3.47 3.69 29.71
C ASP A 315 2.54 4.58 28.88
N TRP A 316 2.83 5.88 28.85
CA TRP A 316 2.11 6.83 27.99
C TRP A 316 2.28 6.54 26.51
N ALA A 317 3.50 6.27 26.04
CA ALA A 317 3.76 5.95 24.64
C ALA A 317 3.06 4.67 24.15
N LEU A 318 2.82 3.71 25.04
CA LEU A 318 2.30 2.39 24.65
C LEU A 318 0.81 2.20 24.97
N PHE A 319 0.33 2.68 26.12
CA PHE A 319 -0.97 2.27 26.65
C PHE A 319 -1.97 3.41 26.86
N SER A 320 -1.52 4.66 26.92
CA SER A 320 -2.44 5.80 27.11
C SER A 320 -3.44 5.97 25.97
N LYS A 321 -4.55 6.69 26.21
CA LYS A 321 -5.45 7.15 25.15
C LYS A 321 -5.57 8.67 25.17
N GLY A 322 -5.27 9.33 24.06
CA GLY A 322 -5.41 10.77 23.89
C GLY A 322 -4.43 11.64 24.69
N ILE A 323 -3.41 11.05 25.31
CA ILE A 323 -2.43 11.77 26.16
C ILE A 323 -1.10 11.99 25.43
N TYR A 324 -0.63 10.99 24.68
CA TYR A 324 0.71 11.01 24.08
C TYR A 324 0.74 11.72 22.71
N ASN A 325 0.37 13.00 22.65
CA ASN A 325 0.07 13.72 21.38
C ASN A 325 0.72 15.11 21.20
N ASP A 326 1.69 15.48 22.05
CA ASP A 326 2.49 16.70 21.88
C ASP A 326 3.97 16.37 21.74
N LYS A 327 4.68 16.18 22.87
CA LYS A 327 6.10 15.83 22.89
C LYS A 327 6.38 14.66 23.81
N ASN A 328 7.38 13.87 23.46
CA ASN A 328 7.90 12.82 24.34
C ASN A 328 8.92 13.37 25.36
N ALA A 329 9.44 12.50 26.23
CA ALA A 329 10.41 12.85 27.27
C ALA A 329 11.70 13.48 26.71
N SER A 330 12.05 13.18 25.46
CA SER A 330 13.20 13.77 24.75
C SER A 330 12.88 15.05 23.98
N GLY A 331 11.68 15.61 24.13
CA GLY A 331 11.23 16.85 23.49
C GLY A 331 10.86 16.70 22.01
N ARG A 332 10.79 15.47 21.48
CA ARG A 332 10.41 15.22 20.08
C ARG A 332 8.89 15.18 19.92
N PRO A 333 8.35 15.69 18.80
CA PRO A 333 6.91 15.66 18.56
C PRO A 333 6.40 14.22 18.46
N VAL A 334 5.23 13.97 19.04
CA VAL A 334 4.51 12.69 19.03
C VAL A 334 3.02 12.92 18.76
N TYR A 335 2.29 11.90 18.32
CA TYR A 335 0.97 12.09 17.70
C TYR A 335 -0.07 11.04 18.10
N GLY A 336 0.13 10.41 19.23
CA GLY A 336 -0.69 9.34 19.78
C GLY A 336 0.17 8.17 20.23
N SER A 337 -0.34 7.41 21.19
CA SER A 337 0.29 6.18 21.69
C SER A 337 0.10 5.00 20.73
N LEU A 338 0.74 3.87 21.02
CA LEU A 338 0.47 2.59 20.34
C LEU A 338 -1.02 2.20 20.46
N ASN A 339 -1.63 2.43 21.62
CA ASN A 339 -3.05 2.16 21.88
C ASN A 339 -3.95 3.12 21.08
N ASP A 340 -3.61 4.41 20.99
CA ASP A 340 -4.34 5.37 20.14
C ASP A 340 -4.30 4.91 18.67
N PHE A 341 -3.12 4.54 18.18
CA PHE A 341 -2.94 4.09 16.81
C PHE A 341 -3.81 2.88 16.47
N TRP A 342 -3.68 1.79 17.22
CA TRP A 342 -4.44 0.57 16.94
C TRP A 342 -5.94 0.67 17.28
N SER A 343 -6.31 1.53 18.23
CA SER A 343 -7.71 1.90 18.47
C SER A 343 -8.29 2.65 17.27
N GLU A 344 -7.55 3.56 16.64
CA GLU A 344 -7.98 4.25 15.41
C GLU A 344 -8.08 3.26 14.23
N GLN A 345 -7.10 2.37 14.05
CA GLN A 345 -7.12 1.37 12.97
C GLN A 345 -8.31 0.41 13.04
N SER A 346 -8.71 0.05 14.25
CA SER A 346 -9.77 -0.91 14.53
C SER A 346 -11.14 -0.27 14.76
N CYS A 347 -11.25 1.06 14.67
CA CYS A 347 -12.45 1.81 15.07
C CYS A 347 -12.92 1.47 16.50
N GLY A 348 -11.96 1.33 17.42
CA GLY A 348 -12.19 1.02 18.83
C GLY A 348 -12.39 -0.47 19.15
N GLN A 349 -12.36 -1.36 18.15
CA GLN A 349 -12.55 -2.81 18.37
C GLN A 349 -11.36 -3.48 19.07
N LEU A 350 -10.15 -2.92 18.95
CA LEU A 350 -8.96 -3.37 19.65
C LEU A 350 -8.53 -2.33 20.69
N THR A 351 -8.30 -2.79 21.91
CA THR A 351 -7.62 -2.03 22.97
C THR A 351 -6.33 -2.74 23.37
N ILE A 352 -5.25 -1.96 23.50
CA ILE A 352 -3.97 -2.44 23.98
C ILE A 352 -3.83 -1.98 25.44
N THR A 353 -3.54 -2.94 26.31
CA THR A 353 -3.29 -2.71 27.74
C THR A 353 -2.01 -3.42 28.13
N GLY A 354 -1.39 -3.04 29.24
CA GLY A 354 -0.15 -3.69 29.61
C GLY A 354 0.48 -3.16 30.89
N LYS A 355 1.71 -3.60 31.10
CA LYS A 355 2.58 -3.13 32.19
C LYS A 355 3.98 -2.96 31.64
N VAL A 356 4.56 -1.79 31.88
CA VAL A 356 6.00 -1.57 31.74
C VAL A 356 6.70 -2.01 33.03
N PHE A 357 7.61 -2.97 32.94
CA PHE A 357 8.39 -3.42 34.10
C PHE A 357 9.64 -2.55 34.28
N ASP A 358 10.16 -2.50 35.50
CA ASP A 358 11.39 -1.75 35.78
C ASP A 358 12.57 -2.45 35.10
N TRP A 359 13.59 -1.67 34.73
CA TRP A 359 14.77 -2.13 34.01
C TRP A 359 15.45 -3.30 34.72
N ILE A 360 15.89 -4.26 33.92
CA ILE A 360 16.69 -5.40 34.34
C ILE A 360 18.06 -5.26 33.69
N LYS A 361 19.09 -5.16 34.52
CA LYS A 361 20.49 -5.20 34.07
C LYS A 361 20.92 -6.65 33.89
N VAL A 362 21.23 -7.02 32.66
CA VAL A 362 21.79 -8.34 32.33
C VAL A 362 23.31 -8.37 32.54
N SER A 363 23.88 -9.57 32.59
CA SER A 363 25.26 -9.83 33.03
C SER A 363 26.32 -9.53 31.97
N LYS A 364 26.03 -9.75 30.69
CA LYS A 364 27.00 -9.54 29.59
C LYS A 364 26.80 -8.19 28.91
N LYS A 365 27.86 -7.72 28.23
CA LYS A 365 27.76 -6.52 27.37
C LYS A 365 26.83 -6.78 26.19
N ARG A 366 26.26 -5.70 25.64
CA ARG A 366 25.25 -5.80 24.57
C ARG A 366 25.73 -6.62 23.36
N GLU A 367 26.96 -6.41 22.92
CA GLU A 367 27.51 -7.10 21.74
C GLU A 367 27.68 -8.61 21.95
N GLU A 368 27.89 -9.06 23.20
CA GLU A 368 28.09 -10.47 23.53
C GLU A 368 26.82 -11.30 23.32
N TYR A 369 25.62 -10.69 23.49
CA TYR A 369 24.35 -11.35 23.14
C TYR A 369 24.05 -11.32 21.63
N GLY A 370 24.67 -10.39 20.88
CA GLY A 370 24.44 -10.18 19.45
C GLY A 370 25.18 -11.17 18.54
N ALA A 371 26.16 -11.91 19.06
CA ALA A 371 26.92 -12.90 18.32
C ALA A 371 26.06 -14.11 17.90
N GLN A 372 26.29 -14.64 16.69
CA GLN A 372 25.52 -15.75 16.11
C GLN A 372 25.54 -16.99 17.02
N GLY A 373 24.37 -17.52 17.42
CA GLY A 373 24.26 -18.77 18.20
C GLY A 373 23.15 -18.79 19.26
N ARG A 374 23.24 -19.73 20.21
CA ARG A 374 22.30 -19.95 21.34
C ARG A 374 22.10 -18.72 22.26
N ALA A 375 22.96 -17.70 22.16
CA ALA A 375 22.92 -16.46 22.94
C ALA A 375 21.63 -15.65 22.77
N ARG A 376 20.89 -15.84 21.67
CA ARG A 376 19.65 -15.07 21.40
C ARG A 376 18.56 -15.28 22.45
N HIS A 377 18.43 -16.50 22.98
CA HIS A 377 17.45 -16.81 24.03
C HIS A 377 18.00 -16.58 25.44
N GLU A 378 19.34 -16.51 25.58
CA GLU A 378 20.01 -16.32 26.86
C GLU A 378 19.63 -14.96 27.48
N MET A 379 19.72 -13.87 26.71
CA MET A 379 19.34 -12.53 27.16
C MET A 379 17.90 -12.48 27.67
N PHE A 380 16.96 -13.08 26.93
CA PHE A 380 15.54 -13.10 27.31
C PHE A 380 15.28 -13.97 28.53
N THR A 381 15.96 -15.12 28.63
CA THR A 381 15.83 -16.03 29.78
C THR A 381 16.34 -15.36 31.04
N GLU A 382 17.52 -14.76 30.99
CA GLU A 382 18.12 -14.02 32.09
C GLU A 382 17.23 -12.85 32.53
N ALA A 383 16.74 -12.05 31.58
CA ALA A 383 15.87 -10.92 31.89
C ALA A 383 14.54 -11.37 32.54
N VAL A 384 13.95 -12.46 32.05
CA VAL A 384 12.71 -13.01 32.60
C VAL A 384 12.94 -13.68 33.97
N ASP A 385 14.05 -14.40 34.16
CA ASP A 385 14.40 -14.97 35.47
C ASP A 385 14.56 -13.87 36.53
N ALA A 386 15.30 -12.81 36.22
CA ALA A 386 15.48 -11.68 37.12
C ALA A 386 14.17 -10.94 37.41
N LEU A 387 13.34 -10.72 36.38
CA LEU A 387 12.01 -10.12 36.54
C LEU A 387 11.13 -10.98 37.45
N LEU A 388 11.04 -12.29 37.23
CA LEU A 388 10.19 -13.17 38.03
C LEU A 388 10.72 -13.36 39.46
N ALA A 389 12.03 -13.24 39.69
CA ALA A 389 12.61 -13.21 41.03
C ALA A 389 12.24 -11.93 41.79
N ARG A 390 12.24 -10.77 41.11
CA ARG A 390 11.91 -9.46 41.70
C ARG A 390 10.41 -9.22 41.86
N ASP A 391 9.64 -9.40 40.79
CA ASP A 391 8.22 -9.08 40.67
C ASP A 391 7.30 -10.26 41.02
N GLY A 392 7.87 -11.44 41.27
CA GLY A 392 7.16 -12.67 41.64
C GLY A 392 6.92 -13.63 40.46
N LYS A 393 6.84 -14.93 40.78
CA LYS A 393 6.78 -16.04 39.80
C LYS A 393 5.61 -15.97 38.81
N ASN A 394 4.56 -15.21 39.14
CA ASN A 394 3.35 -15.05 38.35
C ASN A 394 3.28 -13.69 37.63
N ALA A 395 4.34 -12.86 37.68
CA ALA A 395 4.31 -11.49 37.18
C ALA A 395 4.02 -11.38 35.68
N LEU A 396 4.33 -12.42 34.89
CA LEU A 396 4.03 -12.48 33.45
C LEU A 396 2.77 -13.29 33.11
N ASN A 397 2.01 -13.74 34.12
CA ASN A 397 0.74 -14.40 33.87
C ASN A 397 -0.28 -13.40 33.29
N ASN A 398 -1.23 -13.90 32.49
CA ASN A 398 -2.32 -13.14 31.87
C ASN A 398 -1.92 -12.12 30.78
N PHE A 399 -0.66 -12.08 30.35
CA PHE A 399 -0.26 -11.35 29.15
C PHE A 399 -0.39 -12.22 27.89
N ASP A 400 -0.85 -11.64 26.79
CA ASP A 400 -0.98 -12.30 25.48
C ASP A 400 0.36 -12.36 24.72
N GLY A 401 1.31 -11.48 25.07
CA GLY A 401 2.64 -11.44 24.49
C GLY A 401 3.61 -10.53 25.25
N ILE A 402 4.88 -10.56 24.84
CA ILE A 402 5.97 -9.80 25.46
C ILE A 402 6.58 -8.83 24.46
N PHE A 403 6.82 -7.60 24.88
CA PHE A 403 7.71 -6.65 24.21
C PHE A 403 9.02 -6.62 25.01
N PHE A 404 10.10 -7.14 24.43
CA PHE A 404 11.43 -6.93 24.97
C PHE A 404 11.95 -5.57 24.48
N MET A 405 12.05 -4.61 25.39
CA MET A 405 12.62 -3.29 25.09
C MET A 405 14.06 -3.25 25.59
N HIS A 406 15.01 -3.03 24.70
CA HIS A 406 16.42 -3.01 25.08
C HIS A 406 16.98 -1.58 25.12
N ALA A 407 17.90 -1.33 26.04
CA ALA A 407 18.55 -0.04 26.22
C ALA A 407 19.39 0.36 25.00
N GLY A 408 19.53 1.67 24.83
CA GLY A 408 20.38 2.30 23.82
C GLY A 408 19.73 2.50 22.45
N ASP A 409 20.53 3.09 21.56
CA ASP A 409 20.17 3.37 20.17
C ASP A 409 20.08 2.10 19.31
N ARG A 410 19.48 2.24 18.12
CA ARG A 410 19.52 1.20 17.09
C ARG A 410 20.95 0.78 16.79
N VAL A 411 21.18 -0.53 16.83
CA VAL A 411 22.46 -1.13 16.46
C VAL A 411 22.48 -1.40 14.97
N ARG A 412 23.61 -1.11 14.30
CA ARG A 412 23.82 -1.53 12.92
C ARG A 412 24.04 -3.04 12.90
N THR A 413 22.97 -3.80 12.64
CA THR A 413 23.00 -5.26 12.55
C THR A 413 22.35 -5.73 11.26
N GLN A 414 22.67 -6.95 10.83
CA GLN A 414 22.06 -7.56 9.65
C GLN A 414 20.60 -7.94 9.93
N ARG A 415 19.78 -7.97 8.87
CA ARG A 415 18.40 -8.45 8.96
C ARG A 415 18.39 -9.86 9.56
N GLY A 416 17.57 -10.08 10.58
CA GLY A 416 17.48 -11.35 11.30
C GLY A 416 18.45 -11.50 12.49
N GLY A 417 19.29 -10.50 12.77
CA GLY A 417 20.04 -10.39 14.02
C GLY A 417 19.15 -10.11 15.23
N LEU A 418 19.67 -10.33 16.45
CA LEU A 418 18.91 -10.16 17.70
C LEU A 418 18.36 -8.73 17.87
N PHE A 419 19.21 -7.72 17.66
CA PHE A 419 18.86 -6.32 17.85
C PHE A 419 18.21 -5.66 16.61
N TRP A 420 17.97 -6.45 15.55
CA TRP A 420 17.10 -6.01 14.47
C TRP A 420 15.66 -6.15 14.97
N PRO A 421 14.80 -5.11 14.91
CA PRO A 421 13.41 -5.25 15.31
C PRO A 421 12.74 -6.43 14.60
N HIS A 422 12.16 -7.33 15.40
CA HIS A 422 11.51 -8.52 14.88
C HIS A 422 10.53 -9.11 15.89
N LYS A 423 9.58 -9.87 15.36
CA LYS A 423 8.76 -10.84 16.10
C LYS A 423 9.38 -12.23 16.08
N SER A 424 9.27 -12.96 17.20
CA SER A 424 9.45 -14.41 17.23
C SER A 424 8.63 -15.06 18.36
N THR A 425 8.94 -16.32 18.68
CA THR A 425 8.43 -17.04 19.86
C THR A 425 9.55 -17.24 20.86
N PHE A 426 9.25 -17.07 22.14
CA PHE A 426 10.15 -17.31 23.25
C PHE A 426 9.57 -18.43 24.11
N ALA A 427 10.27 -19.57 24.16
CA ALA A 427 9.94 -20.68 25.04
C ALA A 427 10.71 -20.50 26.35
N TYR A 428 10.01 -20.55 27.47
CA TYR A 428 10.56 -20.37 28.79
C TYR A 428 9.88 -21.35 29.75
N LYS A 429 10.66 -22.32 30.25
CA LYS A 429 10.14 -23.43 31.05
C LYS A 429 8.95 -24.09 30.32
N ASN A 430 7.77 -24.15 30.95
CA ASN A 430 6.57 -24.74 30.36
C ASN A 430 5.66 -23.72 29.67
N GLN A 431 6.11 -22.47 29.53
CA GLN A 431 5.36 -21.39 28.90
C GLN A 431 5.99 -21.01 27.55
N ARG A 432 5.15 -20.54 26.63
CA ARG A 432 5.60 -20.04 25.33
C ARG A 432 4.86 -18.76 25.01
N TRP A 433 5.60 -17.69 24.82
CA TRP A 433 5.04 -16.40 24.41
C TRP A 433 5.44 -16.07 22.98
N ASN A 434 4.56 -15.35 22.31
CA ASN A 434 4.97 -14.51 21.20
C ASN A 434 5.67 -13.28 21.77
N TYR A 435 6.78 -12.86 21.16
CA TYR A 435 7.41 -11.60 21.51
C TYR A 435 7.75 -10.78 20.27
N PHE A 436 7.96 -9.49 20.49
CA PHE A 436 8.75 -8.65 19.61
C PHE A 436 9.80 -7.87 20.39
N ILE A 437 10.84 -7.41 19.70
CA ILE A 437 11.95 -6.65 20.29
C ILE A 437 12.14 -5.32 19.56
N CYS A 438 12.39 -4.25 20.30
CA CYS A 438 12.72 -2.91 19.78
C CYS A 438 13.67 -2.18 20.75
N PRO A 439 14.48 -1.23 20.25
CA PRO A 439 15.30 -0.38 21.11
C PRO A 439 14.46 0.68 21.82
N GLU A 440 14.93 1.11 22.99
CA GLU A 440 14.45 2.29 23.70
C GLU A 440 14.74 3.59 22.92
N GLY A 441 15.84 3.64 22.17
CA GLY A 441 16.26 4.80 21.38
C GLY A 441 17.40 5.62 21.98
N GLY A 442 18.02 5.14 23.08
CA GLY A 442 19.24 5.72 23.63
C GLY A 442 19.08 7.19 24.02
N ARG A 443 19.81 8.08 23.33
CA ARG A 443 19.74 9.52 23.65
C ARG A 443 18.34 10.11 23.48
N THR A 444 17.50 9.51 22.63
CA THR A 444 16.16 10.03 22.34
C THR A 444 15.14 8.91 22.31
N GLN A 445 14.00 9.10 22.97
CA GLN A 445 12.97 8.07 23.03
C GLN A 445 12.53 7.66 21.61
N ALA A 446 12.53 6.35 21.34
CA ALA A 446 12.10 5.80 20.07
C ALA A 446 10.62 6.16 19.80
N ASN A 447 10.32 6.49 18.56
CA ASN A 447 8.94 6.71 18.14
C ASN A 447 8.19 5.37 18.03
N ILE A 448 6.86 5.47 18.06
CA ILE A 448 6.00 4.29 18.05
C ILE A 448 5.87 3.63 16.68
N SER A 449 6.41 4.18 15.58
CA SER A 449 6.14 3.64 14.24
C SER A 449 6.66 2.22 14.06
N VAL A 450 7.91 1.94 14.46
CA VAL A 450 8.44 0.56 14.36
C VAL A 450 7.81 -0.35 15.41
N ILE A 451 7.50 0.18 16.60
CA ILE A 451 6.77 -0.58 17.63
C ILE A 451 5.38 -0.99 17.10
N ALA A 452 4.68 -0.09 16.41
CA ALA A 452 3.38 -0.35 15.81
C ALA A 452 3.49 -1.42 14.70
N HIS A 453 4.52 -1.34 13.85
CA HIS A 453 4.81 -2.37 12.85
C HIS A 453 5.02 -3.76 13.48
N GLU A 454 5.93 -3.86 14.45
CA GLU A 454 6.22 -5.12 15.13
C GLU A 454 5.02 -5.67 15.91
N PHE A 455 4.24 -4.78 16.54
CA PHE A 455 2.99 -5.16 17.18
C PHE A 455 1.97 -5.72 16.17
N GLY A 456 1.94 -5.20 14.93
CA GLY A 456 1.11 -5.75 13.87
C GLY A 456 1.39 -7.23 13.61
N HIS A 457 2.65 -7.66 13.69
CA HIS A 457 2.99 -9.09 13.62
C HIS A 457 2.46 -9.89 14.81
N MET A 458 2.32 -9.28 15.99
CA MET A 458 1.71 -9.90 17.17
C MET A 458 0.22 -10.18 16.96
N LEU A 459 -0.43 -9.46 16.04
CA LEU A 459 -1.80 -9.72 15.58
C LEU A 459 -1.89 -10.79 14.46
N GLY A 460 -0.76 -11.32 14.00
CA GLY A 460 -0.67 -12.33 12.93
C GLY A 460 -0.43 -11.76 11.53
N LEU A 461 -0.18 -10.46 11.40
CA LEU A 461 -0.01 -9.79 10.11
C LEU A 461 1.35 -10.10 9.47
N PRO A 462 1.42 -10.31 8.14
CA PRO A 462 2.69 -10.42 7.41
C PRO A 462 3.36 -9.06 7.19
N ASP A 463 4.65 -9.11 6.87
CA ASP A 463 5.32 -8.03 6.13
C ASP A 463 4.66 -7.85 4.76
N LEU A 464 4.33 -6.61 4.43
CA LEU A 464 3.74 -6.18 3.16
C LEU A 464 4.71 -5.35 2.30
N TYR A 465 5.98 -5.28 2.68
CA TYR A 465 7.06 -4.84 1.80
C TYR A 465 7.25 -5.81 0.63
N ALA A 466 8.11 -5.45 -0.31
CA ALA A 466 8.58 -6.42 -1.28
C ALA A 466 9.39 -7.55 -0.64
N PRO A 467 9.33 -8.74 -1.25
CA PRO A 467 10.17 -9.84 -0.83
C PRO A 467 11.64 -9.50 -1.15
N PRO A 468 12.62 -9.88 -0.31
CA PRO A 468 14.05 -9.59 -0.51
C PRO A 468 14.60 -10.03 -1.87
N GLU A 469 13.98 -11.04 -2.48
CA GLU A 469 14.33 -11.63 -3.78
C GLU A 469 13.91 -10.75 -4.97
N ARG A 470 13.16 -9.67 -4.72
CA ARG A 470 12.80 -8.65 -5.73
C ARG A 470 13.30 -7.28 -5.25
N PRO A 471 14.62 -7.02 -5.26
CA PRO A 471 15.17 -5.75 -4.81
C PRO A 471 14.68 -4.60 -5.71
N GLY A 472 14.22 -3.53 -5.06
CA GLY A 472 13.50 -2.44 -5.72
C GLY A 472 12.10 -2.90 -6.08
N VAL A 473 11.19 -2.90 -5.14
CA VAL A 473 9.73 -2.84 -5.25
C VAL A 473 9.39 -2.58 -3.78
N GLU A 474 8.45 -1.69 -3.44
CA GLU A 474 8.25 -1.35 -2.01
C GLU A 474 7.08 -2.12 -1.38
N GLY A 475 6.52 -3.11 -2.11
CA GLY A 475 5.27 -3.73 -1.73
C GLY A 475 4.16 -2.70 -1.68
N LEU A 476 3.55 -2.49 -0.50
CA LEU A 476 2.52 -1.46 -0.30
C LEU A 476 3.07 -0.06 0.05
N SER A 477 4.40 0.10 0.10
CA SER A 477 5.07 1.38 0.31
C SER A 477 4.54 2.10 1.55
N ILE A 478 4.47 3.43 1.50
CA ILE A 478 4.04 4.29 2.60
C ILE A 478 2.55 4.22 2.96
N TRP A 479 1.77 3.45 2.20
CA TRP A 479 0.32 3.38 2.33
C TRP A 479 -0.13 2.26 3.29
N CYS A 480 0.79 1.53 3.91
CA CYS A 480 0.43 0.55 4.94
C CYS A 480 1.52 0.47 6.01
N THR A 481 1.15 0.48 7.29
CA THR A 481 2.08 0.28 8.42
C THR A 481 2.85 -1.02 8.33
N MET A 482 2.24 -2.08 7.78
CA MET A 482 2.91 -3.36 7.56
C MET A 482 3.87 -3.35 6.36
N ALA A 483 3.99 -2.20 5.69
CA ALA A 483 5.04 -1.85 4.74
C ALA A 483 5.74 -0.56 5.25
N ASN A 484 6.15 0.37 4.38
CA ASN A 484 6.91 1.57 4.78
C ASN A 484 6.01 2.70 5.33
N GLY A 485 4.90 2.36 6.00
CA GLY A 485 3.85 3.28 6.44
C GLY A 485 4.23 4.14 7.63
N HIS A 486 5.28 4.96 7.49
CA HIS A 486 5.68 5.96 8.46
C HIS A 486 5.70 7.36 7.84
N GLY A 487 5.14 8.32 8.55
CA GLY A 487 5.08 9.74 8.23
C GLY A 487 6.12 10.55 8.98
N ASN A 488 5.80 11.82 9.19
CA ASN A 488 6.71 12.78 9.81
C ASN A 488 6.98 12.41 11.28
N ALA A 489 8.23 12.60 11.71
CA ALA A 489 8.70 12.28 13.07
C ALA A 489 8.35 10.85 13.57
N GLY A 490 8.16 9.90 12.65
CA GLY A 490 7.83 8.52 13.01
C GLY A 490 6.38 8.33 13.45
N ARG A 491 5.45 9.14 12.94
CA ARG A 491 4.01 8.85 12.99
C ARG A 491 3.70 7.61 12.14
N PRO A 492 3.13 6.51 12.68
CA PRO A 492 2.64 5.43 11.83
C PRO A 492 1.42 5.89 11.02
N ARG A 493 1.32 5.45 9.77
CA ARG A 493 0.14 5.67 8.91
C ARG A 493 -0.80 4.49 9.01
N HIS A 494 -2.04 4.61 8.52
CA HIS A 494 -3.01 3.52 8.60
C HIS A 494 -2.52 2.24 7.91
N VAL A 495 -2.99 1.10 8.42
CA VAL A 495 -2.93 -0.17 7.71
C VAL A 495 -3.96 -0.18 6.56
N CYS A 496 -3.67 -0.89 5.48
CA CYS A 496 -4.56 -0.96 4.31
C CYS A 496 -5.87 -1.73 4.59
N ALA A 497 -6.88 -1.51 3.75
CA ALA A 497 -8.17 -2.21 3.84
C ALA A 497 -8.05 -3.74 3.94
N TRP A 498 -7.08 -4.35 3.24
CA TRP A 498 -6.84 -5.79 3.34
C TRP A 498 -6.51 -6.23 4.76
N VAL A 499 -5.62 -5.49 5.46
CA VAL A 499 -5.27 -5.77 6.86
C VAL A 499 -6.50 -5.64 7.76
N LYS A 500 -7.26 -4.56 7.61
CA LYS A 500 -8.48 -4.32 8.40
C LYS A 500 -9.51 -5.43 8.19
N GLU A 501 -9.65 -5.94 6.96
CA GLU A 501 -10.50 -7.08 6.67
C GLU A 501 -9.99 -8.38 7.31
N GLN A 502 -8.69 -8.68 7.21
CA GLN A 502 -8.13 -9.90 7.80
C GLN A 502 -8.30 -9.97 9.32
N LEU A 503 -8.30 -8.81 9.99
CA LEU A 503 -8.53 -8.69 11.43
C LEU A 503 -10.02 -8.58 11.80
N GLY A 504 -10.91 -8.57 10.82
CA GLY A 504 -12.36 -8.45 11.03
C GLY A 504 -12.84 -7.06 11.42
N TRP A 505 -11.99 -6.03 11.29
CA TRP A 505 -12.33 -4.65 11.65
C TRP A 505 -13.08 -3.89 10.56
N LEU A 506 -12.90 -4.32 9.32
CA LEU A 506 -13.56 -3.77 8.13
C LEU A 506 -14.30 -4.91 7.43
N LYS A 507 -15.58 -4.68 7.11
CA LYS A 507 -16.41 -5.59 6.32
C LYS A 507 -16.75 -4.93 4.98
N PRO A 508 -16.01 -5.23 3.89
CA PRO A 508 -16.28 -4.64 2.59
C PRO A 508 -17.64 -5.06 2.01
N ALA A 509 -18.30 -4.15 1.29
CA ALA A 509 -19.43 -4.49 0.43
C ALA A 509 -18.92 -5.16 -0.86
N VAL A 510 -19.35 -6.40 -1.12
CA VAL A 510 -18.97 -7.15 -2.32
C VAL A 510 -19.72 -6.59 -3.51
N ILE A 511 -19.02 -6.26 -4.59
CA ILE A 511 -19.57 -5.67 -5.81
C ILE A 511 -19.49 -6.69 -6.94
N ASP A 512 -20.62 -6.88 -7.63
CA ASP A 512 -20.69 -7.59 -8.91
C ASP A 512 -20.28 -6.64 -10.04
N PRO A 513 -19.12 -6.86 -10.71
CA PRO A 513 -18.67 -5.99 -11.78
C PRO A 513 -19.46 -6.16 -13.08
N THR A 514 -20.32 -7.18 -13.20
CA THR A 514 -21.16 -7.37 -14.40
C THR A 514 -22.36 -6.43 -14.43
N VAL A 515 -22.73 -5.87 -13.28
CA VAL A 515 -23.85 -4.93 -13.14
C VAL A 515 -23.32 -3.50 -13.21
N LYS A 516 -23.70 -2.77 -14.26
CA LYS A 516 -23.39 -1.35 -14.37
C LYS A 516 -24.15 -0.56 -13.29
N GLN A 517 -23.41 0.18 -12.49
CA GLN A 517 -23.94 1.01 -11.40
C GLN A 517 -23.03 2.21 -11.18
N LYS A 518 -23.60 3.29 -10.65
CA LYS A 518 -22.86 4.46 -10.15
C LYS A 518 -22.65 4.27 -8.66
N LEU A 519 -21.41 4.38 -8.20
CA LEU A 519 -21.04 4.10 -6.81
C LEU A 519 -20.44 5.34 -6.16
N ILE A 520 -20.73 5.52 -4.88
CA ILE A 520 -20.10 6.51 -4.02
C ILE A 520 -19.45 5.81 -2.83
N LEU A 521 -18.24 6.22 -2.47
CA LEU A 521 -17.45 5.66 -1.38
C LEU A 521 -17.01 6.77 -0.42
N ALA A 522 -17.41 6.68 0.84
CA ALA A 522 -16.96 7.61 1.86
C ALA A 522 -15.56 7.25 2.37
N PRO A 523 -14.87 8.16 3.07
CA PRO A 523 -13.57 7.86 3.64
C PRO A 523 -13.62 6.67 4.61
N VAL A 524 -12.64 5.78 4.52
CA VAL A 524 -12.49 4.61 5.40
C VAL A 524 -12.08 5.01 6.83
N ASN A 525 -11.51 6.21 7.02
CA ASN A 525 -10.98 6.67 8.30
C ASN A 525 -12.10 6.72 9.36
N GLY A 526 -12.06 5.80 10.33
CA GLY A 526 -13.08 5.68 11.37
C GLY A 526 -14.34 4.89 10.95
N SER A 527 -14.29 4.14 9.84
CA SER A 527 -15.39 3.30 9.39
C SER A 527 -15.03 1.81 9.42
N THR A 528 -16.02 1.00 9.76
CA THR A 528 -15.95 -0.48 9.72
C THR A 528 -16.59 -1.07 8.46
N ARG A 529 -17.10 -0.23 7.55
CA ARG A 529 -17.84 -0.66 6.35
C ARG A 529 -17.40 -0.01 5.05
N GLU A 530 -16.83 1.20 5.08
CA GLU A 530 -16.54 2.01 3.89
C GLU A 530 -15.38 1.43 3.05
N CYS A 531 -15.70 0.37 2.31
CA CYS A 531 -14.81 -0.30 1.38
C CYS A 531 -15.65 -1.17 0.43
N TYR A 532 -15.31 -1.15 -0.87
CA TYR A 532 -15.89 -2.10 -1.83
C TYR A 532 -14.91 -3.21 -2.14
N LYS A 533 -15.42 -4.44 -2.28
CA LYS A 533 -14.69 -5.61 -2.76
C LYS A 533 -15.22 -6.01 -4.13
N VAL A 534 -14.49 -5.73 -5.19
CA VAL A 534 -14.88 -6.08 -6.57
C VAL A 534 -14.25 -7.43 -6.94
N LEU A 535 -15.06 -8.45 -7.19
CA LEU A 535 -14.56 -9.78 -7.52
C LEU A 535 -14.10 -9.83 -8.98
N LEU A 536 -12.84 -10.22 -9.23
CA LEU A 536 -12.37 -10.49 -10.60
C LEU A 536 -12.68 -11.94 -10.99
N HIS A 537 -12.73 -12.82 -10.00
CA HIS A 537 -13.18 -14.21 -10.17
C HIS A 537 -14.28 -14.50 -9.13
N PRO A 538 -15.38 -15.17 -9.52
CA PRO A 538 -16.47 -15.50 -8.60
C PRO A 538 -16.05 -16.35 -7.39
N ASP A 539 -14.94 -17.10 -7.52
CA ASP A 539 -14.38 -17.92 -6.44
C ASP A 539 -13.59 -17.11 -5.39
N GLY A 540 -13.44 -15.80 -5.60
CA GLY A 540 -12.69 -14.90 -4.70
C GLY A 540 -11.16 -15.09 -4.76
N SER A 541 -10.64 -15.83 -5.73
CA SER A 541 -9.20 -16.10 -5.86
C SER A 541 -8.39 -14.88 -6.32
N GLU A 542 -9.06 -13.91 -6.94
CA GLU A 542 -8.54 -12.57 -7.21
C GLU A 542 -9.68 -11.55 -7.13
N TYR A 543 -9.42 -10.43 -6.47
CA TYR A 543 -10.37 -9.35 -6.25
C TYR A 543 -9.66 -8.01 -6.04
N LEU A 544 -10.40 -6.91 -6.12
CA LEU A 544 -9.94 -5.57 -5.76
C LEU A 544 -10.61 -5.14 -4.46
N LEU A 545 -9.86 -4.44 -3.60
CA LEU A 545 -10.41 -3.65 -2.50
C LEU A 545 -10.26 -2.18 -2.84
N LEU A 546 -11.36 -1.45 -2.76
CA LEU A 546 -11.44 -0.02 -3.04
C LEU A 546 -11.57 0.70 -1.69
N GLU A 547 -10.58 1.52 -1.36
CA GLU A 547 -10.47 2.21 -0.07
C GLU A 547 -10.23 3.71 -0.31
N ASN A 548 -11.14 4.57 0.15
CA ASN A 548 -10.96 6.02 0.08
C ASN A 548 -10.26 6.51 1.36
N ARG A 549 -9.08 7.12 1.24
CA ARG A 549 -8.32 7.66 2.39
C ARG A 549 -8.21 9.17 2.34
N VAL A 550 -8.32 9.78 3.52
CA VAL A 550 -8.18 11.22 3.72
C VAL A 550 -7.13 11.53 4.79
N ARG A 551 -6.59 12.75 4.79
CA ARG A 551 -5.60 13.28 5.74
C ARG A 551 -6.26 13.55 7.09
N LYS A 552 -6.62 12.49 7.81
CA LYS A 552 -7.26 12.55 9.11
C LYS A 552 -6.59 11.59 10.10
N GLY A 553 -6.50 12.00 11.37
CA GLY A 553 -5.89 11.19 12.42
C GLY A 553 -4.44 10.85 12.11
N PHE A 554 -4.07 9.58 12.23
CA PHE A 554 -2.72 9.09 11.90
C PHE A 554 -2.33 9.25 10.41
N ASP A 555 -3.30 9.51 9.54
CA ASP A 555 -3.09 9.76 8.11
C ASP A 555 -2.95 11.24 7.74
N VAL A 556 -2.96 12.17 8.70
CA VAL A 556 -2.94 13.62 8.43
C VAL A 556 -1.78 14.09 7.54
N ASP A 557 -0.66 13.35 7.53
CA ASP A 557 0.51 13.66 6.71
C ASP A 557 0.65 12.79 5.44
N LEU A 558 -0.43 12.13 5.00
CA LEU A 558 -0.44 11.43 3.72
C LEU A 558 -0.08 12.39 2.57
N PRO A 559 0.73 11.95 1.59
CA PRO A 559 1.10 12.79 0.47
C PRO A 559 -0.09 13.13 -0.43
N ALA A 560 -1.10 12.27 -0.51
CA ALA A 560 -2.35 12.53 -1.22
C ALA A 560 -3.53 11.80 -0.58
N GLU A 561 -4.73 12.29 -0.89
CA GLU A 561 -6.01 11.71 -0.50
C GLU A 561 -6.72 11.17 -1.74
N GLY A 562 -7.55 10.16 -1.56
CA GLY A 562 -8.40 9.62 -2.62
C GLY A 562 -8.54 8.11 -2.54
N LEU A 563 -8.96 7.54 -3.66
CA LEU A 563 -9.21 6.12 -3.83
C LEU A 563 -7.91 5.35 -4.06
N LEU A 564 -7.57 4.48 -3.11
CA LEU A 564 -6.58 3.43 -3.30
C LEU A 564 -7.30 2.17 -3.80
N ILE A 565 -6.70 1.51 -4.79
CA ILE A 565 -7.18 0.25 -5.34
C ILE A 565 -6.14 -0.82 -4.99
N TRP A 566 -6.52 -1.77 -4.14
CA TRP A 566 -5.67 -2.89 -3.76
C TRP A 566 -6.07 -4.12 -4.55
N ARG A 567 -5.21 -4.62 -5.44
CA ARG A 567 -5.41 -5.93 -6.02
C ARG A 567 -4.96 -7.00 -5.04
N VAL A 568 -5.83 -7.96 -4.76
CA VAL A 568 -5.50 -9.13 -3.96
C VAL A 568 -5.49 -10.35 -4.86
N HIS A 569 -4.34 -11.00 -4.95
CA HIS A 569 -4.15 -12.21 -5.74
C HIS A 569 -3.47 -13.28 -4.87
N ASN A 570 -4.06 -14.47 -4.81
CA ASN A 570 -3.62 -15.57 -3.93
C ASN A 570 -3.48 -15.14 -2.45
N GLY A 571 -4.35 -14.24 -1.98
CA GLY A 571 -4.32 -13.71 -0.62
C GLY A 571 -3.27 -12.63 -0.36
N ARG A 572 -2.47 -12.23 -1.36
CA ARG A 572 -1.48 -11.16 -1.22
C ARG A 572 -2.01 -9.84 -1.81
N PRO A 573 -2.02 -8.73 -1.05
CA PRO A 573 -2.36 -7.42 -1.58
C PRO A 573 -1.19 -6.79 -2.34
N VAL A 574 -1.51 -6.04 -3.39
CA VAL A 574 -0.64 -5.16 -4.18
C VAL A 574 -1.41 -3.85 -4.41
N LEU A 575 -0.71 -2.71 -4.33
CA LEU A 575 -1.32 -1.41 -4.62
C LEU A 575 -1.28 -1.13 -6.13
N GLU A 576 -2.42 -0.76 -6.70
CA GLU A 576 -2.53 -0.26 -8.07
C GLU A 576 -2.39 1.26 -8.04
N GLU A 577 -1.29 1.75 -8.60
CA GLU A 577 -0.90 3.16 -8.47
C GLU A 577 -1.37 3.95 -9.68
N SER A 578 -2.13 5.02 -9.47
CA SER A 578 -2.80 5.78 -10.54
C SER A 578 -1.84 6.29 -11.63
N HIS A 579 -0.59 6.61 -11.29
CA HIS A 579 0.43 7.01 -12.27
C HIS A 579 0.95 5.88 -13.18
N GLY A 580 0.64 4.61 -12.87
CA GLY A 580 0.89 3.48 -13.76
C GLY A 580 2.37 3.16 -14.04
N ILE A 581 3.29 3.62 -13.19
CA ILE A 581 4.72 3.38 -13.39
C ILE A 581 5.03 1.96 -12.95
N GLU A 582 5.47 1.15 -13.91
CA GLU A 582 5.84 -0.24 -13.65
C GLU A 582 7.29 -0.38 -13.21
N GLY A 583 7.57 -1.51 -12.57
CA GLY A 583 8.92 -1.94 -12.24
C GLY A 583 9.42 -1.47 -10.87
N PRO A 584 10.70 -1.72 -10.59
CA PRO A 584 11.25 -1.64 -9.25
C PRO A 584 11.06 -0.35 -8.45
N ARG A 585 10.96 0.77 -9.16
CA ARG A 585 10.89 2.11 -8.58
C ARG A 585 9.52 2.77 -8.75
N GLY A 586 8.56 2.11 -9.39
CA GLY A 586 7.18 2.60 -9.51
C GLY A 586 6.59 3.02 -8.16
N PRO A 587 6.68 2.17 -7.11
CA PRO A 587 6.06 2.43 -5.81
C PRO A 587 6.60 3.58 -4.95
N THR A 588 7.61 4.30 -5.42
CA THR A 588 8.25 5.41 -4.69
C THR A 588 8.15 6.75 -5.40
N LEU A 589 7.76 6.76 -6.68
CA LEU A 589 7.73 7.95 -7.51
C LEU A 589 6.33 8.54 -7.54
N PHE A 590 6.24 9.88 -7.46
CA PHE A 590 4.98 10.62 -7.56
C PHE A 590 3.87 10.16 -6.60
N ARG A 591 4.21 10.04 -5.31
CA ARG A 591 3.27 9.64 -4.24
C ARG A 591 1.97 10.46 -4.20
N GLU A 592 2.00 11.71 -4.69
CA GLU A 592 0.81 12.58 -4.76
C GLU A 592 -0.21 12.16 -5.84
N VAL A 593 0.20 11.31 -6.78
CA VAL A 593 -0.64 10.79 -7.87
C VAL A 593 -0.76 9.27 -7.81
N VAL A 594 -0.61 8.69 -6.61
CA VAL A 594 -0.91 7.28 -6.36
C VAL A 594 -2.43 7.05 -6.22
N PRO A 595 -3.16 7.82 -5.38
CA PRO A 595 -4.61 7.65 -5.29
C PRO A 595 -5.32 8.13 -6.55
N PHE A 596 -6.47 7.51 -6.86
CA PHE A 596 -7.40 7.98 -7.86
C PHE A 596 -8.43 8.96 -7.26
N PRO A 597 -8.96 9.91 -8.04
CA PRO A 597 -8.40 10.32 -9.31
C PRO A 597 -7.10 11.10 -9.08
N SER A 598 -6.16 10.95 -10.00
CA SER A 598 -4.98 11.81 -10.07
C SER A 598 -5.06 12.68 -11.33
N LYS A 599 -4.14 13.64 -11.45
CA LYS A 599 -3.97 14.41 -12.71
C LYS A 599 -3.59 13.50 -13.89
N SER A 600 -3.04 12.31 -13.62
CA SER A 600 -2.57 11.38 -14.63
C SER A 600 -3.66 10.40 -15.05
N ASN A 601 -4.55 10.02 -14.13
CA ASN A 601 -5.53 8.97 -14.38
C ASN A 601 -6.73 9.05 -13.42
N ASP A 602 -7.93 9.01 -13.98
CA ASP A 602 -9.21 9.00 -13.28
C ASP A 602 -10.00 7.70 -13.54
N SER A 603 -9.34 6.68 -14.08
CA SER A 603 -9.99 5.44 -14.54
C SER A 603 -9.09 4.23 -14.31
N PHE A 604 -9.70 3.10 -13.95
CA PHE A 604 -9.04 1.81 -13.79
C PHE A 604 -9.84 0.74 -14.53
N THR A 605 -9.41 0.45 -15.75
CA THR A 605 -10.12 -0.40 -16.71
C THR A 605 -9.16 -1.39 -17.37
N PRO A 606 -9.66 -2.33 -18.20
CA PRO A 606 -8.79 -3.26 -18.92
C PRO A 606 -7.90 -2.57 -19.97
N PHE A 607 -8.07 -1.26 -20.18
CA PHE A 607 -7.41 -0.47 -21.20
C PHE A 607 -6.53 0.66 -20.63
N THR A 608 -6.44 0.77 -19.29
CA THR A 608 -5.60 1.75 -18.62
C THR A 608 -4.30 1.13 -18.14
N GLN A 609 -3.34 1.99 -17.79
CA GLN A 609 -2.18 1.64 -16.98
C GLN A 609 -2.28 2.44 -15.67
N PRO A 610 -2.40 1.78 -14.49
CA PRO A 610 -2.46 0.34 -14.30
C PRO A 610 -3.77 -0.26 -14.85
N SER A 611 -3.72 -1.56 -15.18
CA SER A 611 -4.82 -2.28 -15.84
C SER A 611 -5.65 -3.09 -14.86
N SER A 612 -6.98 -3.06 -15.01
CA SER A 612 -7.88 -3.89 -14.18
C SER A 612 -7.88 -5.38 -14.54
N ARG A 613 -7.20 -5.79 -15.63
CA ARG A 613 -7.16 -7.18 -16.09
C ARG A 613 -6.65 -8.13 -14.99
N SER A 614 -7.28 -9.29 -14.90
CA SER A 614 -6.86 -10.41 -14.05
C SER A 614 -5.40 -10.78 -14.29
N LEU A 615 -4.63 -10.87 -13.20
CA LEU A 615 -3.27 -11.40 -13.26
C LEU A 615 -3.24 -12.91 -13.54
N LYS A 616 -4.34 -13.61 -13.27
CA LYS A 616 -4.51 -15.04 -13.59
C LYS A 616 -4.83 -15.29 -15.06
N GLY A 617 -5.08 -14.24 -15.84
CA GLY A 617 -5.80 -14.37 -17.12
C GLY A 617 -7.28 -14.71 -16.89
N GLY A 618 -8.08 -14.58 -17.95
CA GLY A 618 -9.54 -14.69 -17.81
C GLY A 618 -10.11 -13.68 -16.80
N GLY A 619 -11.21 -14.03 -16.13
CA GLY A 619 -11.85 -13.18 -15.13
C GLY A 619 -12.82 -12.16 -15.72
N LEU A 620 -13.59 -11.54 -14.84
CA LEU A 620 -14.60 -10.56 -15.20
C LEU A 620 -13.93 -9.24 -15.63
N PRO A 621 -14.36 -8.61 -16.74
CA PRO A 621 -13.86 -7.30 -17.13
C PRO A 621 -14.36 -6.25 -16.12
N VAL A 622 -13.42 -5.63 -15.39
CA VAL A 622 -13.76 -4.61 -14.39
C VAL A 622 -13.48 -3.22 -14.97
N HIS A 623 -14.51 -2.38 -15.02
CA HIS A 623 -14.41 -1.00 -15.49
C HIS A 623 -14.78 -0.05 -14.36
N ILE A 624 -13.76 0.51 -13.70
CA ILE A 624 -13.95 1.64 -12.78
C ILE A 624 -13.57 2.88 -13.58
N SER A 625 -14.51 3.79 -13.80
CA SER A 625 -14.34 4.92 -14.72
C SER A 625 -14.92 6.18 -14.15
N ASN A 626 -14.53 7.35 -14.66
CA ASN A 626 -15.04 8.64 -14.18
C ASN A 626 -14.87 8.81 -12.67
N ILE A 627 -13.75 8.34 -12.12
CA ILE A 627 -13.45 8.46 -10.70
C ILE A 627 -13.32 9.96 -10.39
N LYS A 628 -14.14 10.47 -9.46
CA LYS A 628 -14.16 11.89 -9.10
C LYS A 628 -14.15 12.04 -7.59
N LYS A 629 -13.40 13.02 -7.12
CA LYS A 629 -13.42 13.44 -5.71
C LYS A 629 -14.43 14.55 -5.52
N LEU A 630 -15.37 14.35 -4.60
CA LEU A 630 -16.34 15.35 -4.19
C LEU A 630 -15.72 16.32 -3.16
N PRO A 631 -16.26 17.54 -3.02
CA PRO A 631 -15.75 18.53 -2.06
C PRO A 631 -15.74 18.06 -0.60
N ASP A 632 -16.64 17.14 -0.24
CA ASP A 632 -16.75 16.55 1.10
C ASP A 632 -15.80 15.36 1.34
N GLY A 633 -14.93 15.05 0.37
CA GLY A 633 -13.95 13.98 0.45
C GLY A 633 -14.46 12.60 0.04
N ARG A 634 -15.74 12.44 -0.33
CA ARG A 634 -16.25 11.19 -0.93
C ARG A 634 -15.73 11.02 -2.35
N ILE A 635 -15.69 9.77 -2.83
CA ILE A 635 -15.28 9.43 -4.19
C ILE A 635 -16.46 8.80 -4.94
N THR A 636 -16.74 9.27 -6.15
CA THR A 636 -17.77 8.72 -7.05
C THR A 636 -17.15 8.07 -8.27
N PHE A 637 -17.71 6.97 -8.77
CA PHE A 637 -17.25 6.28 -9.99
C PHE A 637 -18.34 5.41 -10.64
#